data_AF-A0A2A5DSP1-F1
#
_entry.id   AF-A0A2A5DSP1-F1
#
_cell.length_a   1.000
_cell.length_b   1.000
_cell.length_c   1.000
_cell.angle_alpha   90.00
_cell.angle_beta   90.00
_cell.angle_gamma   90.00
#
_symmetry.space_group_name_H-M   'P 1'
#
loop_
_entity.id
_entity.type
_entity.pdbx_description
1 polymer ?
#
loop_
_entity_poly.entity_id
_entity_poly.type
_entity_poly.pdbx_seq_one_letter_code
_entity_poly.pdbx_strand_id
1 'polypeptide(L)'
;MIKDKKLISLYSESPAKFYNALRVFLKSNRNDLYTAVIRIVDYYKNHKNAREVLAVINNVSADNHSPIALFFFYHHWCTFDFQVFRMEEARVVLSKMEACLVDNKEPLLEAEYLFKKAGCYQNEKAEVIFKKGLSLLKPGTNNYLGNVKTLLDEYSQKGRLRDLNKKYMHDMSNAFVHIFSFIDDIENGKIEEALKHEKFVFDHKELLPIPFKLRLKNLKKMINLYLGSENKDELKSWLLSTWALLNKDSTLALNAAKENYDSYIENSVVITSFDRFTLLRAELSNKNLAAAKWLLADYEKRNWNYNFMDFFYARMELLNNNPTKASEHFKIVMKTCRDYDAMGRLDFELELALELKPKQIRFLVESALTSTKKGKLKSVELIPLSLENKVEVGVNKIKGTSLSIISVKEEVVKYAAFDIPILILGETGVGKDVIANAIHEESKRKGHSFIAINCSAITESLLQSELFGHEAGAYSGATKAHKGIFEEAGKGTVFLDEIGDISRGMQVALLRVLESGEYRPVGSAKPRPIHCRIIAATNALLETRVDEGFFRKDLLFRLKRLVIKLPPLRERPKDIKYLSDYFLNFNKDSGDKAILSPELEEAFQNYNWPGNIRELKNEIEKMRLLHSEKSYYVLEDVNFLSLDEKKSIVVSIDKIPEKKEFISHEITVGKSEKKIFKSNGSYIRRVEAIKQLFKENKTITRKEIYQIIGAANITIGKDLKRLREEGFIKKVEPTKSPRTHYFILVE
;
A
#
# COMPACT_ATOMS: atom_id res chain seq x y z
N MET A 1 -13.04 0.60 -38.88
CA MET A 1 -12.95 0.00 -37.52
C MET A 1 -12.78 -1.50 -37.66
N ILE A 2 -11.91 -2.14 -36.87
CA ILE A 2 -11.93 -3.60 -36.73
C ILE A 2 -13.33 -3.95 -36.24
N LYS A 3 -14.07 -4.82 -36.94
CA LYS A 3 -15.41 -5.24 -36.49
C LYS A 3 -15.28 -5.85 -35.09
N ASP A 4 -16.19 -5.50 -34.19
CA ASP A 4 -16.17 -5.91 -32.78
C ASP A 4 -15.94 -7.41 -32.55
N LYS A 5 -16.58 -8.27 -33.35
CA LYS A 5 -16.39 -9.74 -33.31
C LYS A 5 -14.93 -10.17 -33.56
N LYS A 6 -14.19 -9.43 -34.39
CA LYS A 6 -12.79 -9.70 -34.69
C LYS A 6 -11.86 -9.26 -33.55
N LEU A 7 -12.22 -8.23 -32.78
CA LEU A 7 -11.47 -7.83 -31.57
C LEU A 7 -11.57 -8.90 -30.48
N ILE A 8 -12.78 -9.37 -30.19
CA ILE A 8 -13.02 -10.44 -29.21
C ILE A 8 -12.29 -11.73 -29.62
N SER A 9 -12.39 -12.12 -30.91
CA SER A 9 -11.68 -13.29 -31.44
C SER A 9 -10.16 -13.16 -31.31
N LEU A 10 -9.58 -12.01 -31.68
CA LEU A 10 -8.13 -11.78 -31.57
C LEU A 10 -7.64 -11.81 -30.11
N TYR A 11 -8.40 -11.21 -29.20
CA TYR A 11 -8.08 -11.23 -27.77
C TYR A 11 -8.20 -12.66 -27.18
N SER A 12 -9.21 -13.43 -27.64
CA SER A 12 -9.44 -14.82 -27.21
C SER A 12 -8.34 -15.78 -27.66
N GLU A 13 -7.81 -15.61 -28.88
CA GLU A 13 -6.75 -16.47 -29.40
C GLU A 13 -5.41 -16.23 -28.68
N SER A 14 -4.99 -14.97 -28.57
CA SER A 14 -3.76 -14.59 -27.87
C SER A 14 -3.72 -13.08 -27.62
N PRO A 15 -3.61 -12.64 -26.36
CA PRO A 15 -3.39 -11.23 -26.03
C PRO A 15 -2.19 -10.63 -26.78
N ALA A 16 -1.11 -11.40 -26.99
CA ALA A 16 0.06 -10.93 -27.75
C ALA A 16 -0.27 -10.67 -29.24
N LYS A 17 -1.06 -11.54 -29.87
CA LYS A 17 -1.53 -11.32 -31.25
C LYS A 17 -2.46 -10.10 -31.33
N PHE A 18 -3.31 -9.89 -30.32
CA PHE A 18 -4.16 -8.71 -30.21
C PHE A 18 -3.36 -7.41 -30.21
N TYR A 19 -2.30 -7.30 -29.40
CA TYR A 19 -1.45 -6.09 -29.38
C TYR A 19 -0.64 -5.90 -30.66
N ASN A 20 -0.18 -6.99 -31.30
CA ASN A 20 0.49 -6.90 -32.59
C ASN A 20 -0.47 -6.39 -33.68
N ALA A 21 -1.71 -6.89 -33.70
CA ALA A 21 -2.75 -6.41 -34.60
C ALA A 21 -3.10 -4.94 -34.35
N LEU A 22 -3.18 -4.51 -33.08
CA LEU A 22 -3.38 -3.11 -32.69
C LEU A 22 -2.27 -2.18 -33.19
N ARG A 23 -1.00 -2.59 -33.06
CA ARG A 23 0.15 -1.81 -33.56
C ARG A 23 0.14 -1.67 -35.07
N VAL A 24 -0.28 -2.70 -35.80
CA VAL A 24 -0.47 -2.63 -37.26
C VAL A 24 -1.62 -1.68 -37.60
N PHE A 25 -2.76 -1.78 -36.90
CA PHE A 25 -3.92 -0.92 -37.12
C PHE A 25 -3.61 0.57 -36.93
N LEU A 26 -2.82 0.92 -35.91
CA LEU A 26 -2.40 2.29 -35.61
C LEU A 26 -1.45 2.91 -36.63
N LYS A 27 -0.58 2.10 -37.23
CA LYS A 27 0.28 2.58 -38.33
C LYS A 27 -0.53 2.97 -39.56
N SER A 28 -1.73 2.42 -39.71
CA SER A 28 -2.62 2.66 -40.84
C SER A 28 -3.70 3.72 -40.58
N ASN A 29 -4.10 3.98 -39.33
CA ASN A 29 -5.16 4.92 -38.98
C ASN A 29 -4.86 5.66 -37.67
N ARG A 30 -4.99 7.01 -37.66
CA ARG A 30 -4.84 7.87 -36.48
C ARG A 30 -6.06 7.76 -35.54
N ASN A 31 -6.18 6.65 -34.83
CA ASN A 31 -7.22 6.44 -33.83
C ASN A 31 -6.67 6.72 -32.42
N ASP A 32 -7.32 7.66 -31.73
CA ASP A 32 -6.99 8.16 -30.39
C ASP A 32 -7.08 7.07 -29.31
N LEU A 33 -8.16 6.27 -29.30
CA LEU A 33 -8.37 5.17 -28.35
C LEU A 33 -7.25 4.14 -28.41
N TYR A 34 -6.91 3.69 -29.63
CA TYR A 34 -5.82 2.71 -29.78
C TYR A 34 -4.46 3.32 -29.45
N THR A 35 -4.27 4.62 -29.69
CA THR A 35 -3.04 5.32 -29.33
C THR A 35 -2.89 5.37 -27.81
N ALA A 36 -3.97 5.63 -27.08
CA ALA A 36 -3.98 5.57 -25.62
C ALA A 36 -3.67 4.15 -25.10
N VAL A 37 -4.27 3.10 -25.68
CA VAL A 37 -3.97 1.71 -25.31
C VAL A 37 -2.50 1.36 -25.55
N ILE A 38 -1.92 1.75 -26.68
CA ILE A 38 -0.49 1.50 -26.94
C ILE A 38 0.41 2.32 -26.02
N ARG A 39 0.05 3.57 -25.68
CA ARG A 39 0.82 4.36 -24.71
C ARG A 39 0.81 3.73 -23.32
N ILE A 40 -0.32 3.18 -22.88
CA ILE A 40 -0.40 2.36 -21.66
C ILE A 40 0.52 1.14 -21.76
N VAL A 41 0.48 0.42 -22.89
CA VAL A 41 1.30 -0.79 -23.09
C VAL A 41 2.80 -0.47 -23.18
N ASP A 42 3.17 0.64 -23.82
CA ASP A 42 4.56 1.08 -23.92
C ASP A 42 5.07 1.62 -22.58
N TYR A 43 4.20 2.21 -21.75
CA TYR A 43 4.52 2.49 -20.34
C TYR A 43 4.91 1.20 -19.60
N TYR A 44 4.17 0.10 -19.80
CA TYR A 44 4.54 -1.20 -19.20
C TYR A 44 5.87 -1.79 -19.72
N LYS A 45 6.40 -1.31 -20.84
CA LYS A 45 7.67 -1.80 -21.42
C LYS A 45 8.86 -0.92 -21.10
N ASN A 46 8.67 0.39 -21.13
CA ASN A 46 9.74 1.38 -21.10
C ASN A 46 9.65 2.36 -19.92
N HIS A 47 8.59 2.28 -19.11
CA HIS A 47 8.39 3.02 -17.87
C HIS A 47 8.62 4.54 -17.95
N LYS A 48 8.18 5.19 -19.05
CA LYS A 48 8.33 6.65 -19.22
C LYS A 48 7.06 7.42 -18.84
N ASN A 49 7.25 8.41 -17.97
CA ASN A 49 6.36 9.54 -17.63
C ASN A 49 4.85 9.23 -17.53
N ALA A 50 4.40 8.76 -16.35
CA ALA A 50 2.99 8.48 -16.08
C ALA A 50 2.06 9.69 -16.34
N ARG A 51 2.56 10.94 -16.19
CA ARG A 51 1.79 12.15 -16.49
C ARG A 51 1.47 12.28 -17.97
N GLU A 52 2.40 11.94 -18.86
CA GLU A 52 2.16 11.94 -20.31
C GLU A 52 1.13 10.88 -20.70
N VAL A 53 1.20 9.70 -20.10
CA VAL A 53 0.24 8.61 -20.33
C VAL A 53 -1.17 9.06 -19.90
N LEU A 54 -1.30 9.68 -18.72
CA LEU A 54 -2.57 10.22 -18.23
C LEU A 54 -3.13 11.33 -19.13
N ALA A 55 -2.28 12.24 -19.62
CA ALA A 55 -2.71 13.29 -20.54
C ALA A 55 -3.28 12.70 -21.84
N VAL A 56 -2.69 11.62 -22.37
CA VAL A 56 -3.20 10.94 -23.57
C VAL A 56 -4.52 10.22 -23.28
N ILE A 57 -4.59 9.47 -22.17
CA ILE A 57 -5.78 8.69 -21.80
C ILE A 57 -6.99 9.58 -21.52
N ASN A 58 -6.80 10.70 -20.82
CA ASN A 58 -7.88 11.62 -20.48
C ASN A 58 -8.49 12.34 -21.69
N ASN A 59 -7.78 12.39 -22.83
CA ASN A 59 -8.22 13.05 -24.05
C ASN A 59 -8.95 12.11 -25.04
N VAL A 60 -9.15 10.84 -24.70
CA VAL A 60 -9.89 9.89 -25.57
C VAL A 60 -11.39 10.23 -25.56
N SER A 61 -11.96 10.50 -26.73
CA SER A 61 -13.40 10.75 -26.87
C SER A 61 -14.18 9.44 -26.89
N ALA A 62 -15.21 9.30 -26.05
CA ALA A 62 -16.04 8.09 -26.00
C ALA A 62 -17.01 7.98 -27.20
N ASP A 63 -17.44 9.12 -27.76
CA ASP A 63 -18.55 9.18 -28.73
C ASP A 63 -18.24 8.55 -30.09
N ASN A 64 -16.95 8.33 -30.38
CA ASN A 64 -16.47 7.90 -31.69
C ASN A 64 -16.14 6.40 -31.78
N HIS A 65 -16.37 5.62 -30.72
CA HIS A 65 -15.92 4.22 -30.65
C HIS A 65 -17.02 3.26 -30.24
N SER A 66 -16.88 1.99 -30.63
CA SER A 66 -17.82 0.95 -30.21
C SER A 66 -17.67 0.65 -28.70
N PRO A 67 -18.76 0.22 -28.03
CA PRO A 67 -18.70 -0.20 -26.63
C PRO A 67 -17.62 -1.26 -26.34
N ILE A 68 -17.36 -2.15 -27.31
CA ILE A 68 -16.35 -3.22 -27.17
C ILE A 68 -14.92 -2.66 -27.26
N ALA A 69 -14.67 -1.67 -28.12
CA ALA A 69 -13.36 -0.99 -28.16
C ALA A 69 -13.11 -0.20 -26.87
N LEU A 70 -14.14 0.49 -26.37
CA LEU A 70 -14.08 1.22 -25.09
C LEU A 70 -13.86 0.29 -23.91
N PHE A 71 -14.50 -0.89 -23.90
CA PHE A 71 -14.28 -1.90 -22.87
C PHE A 71 -12.80 -2.28 -22.76
N PHE A 72 -12.14 -2.59 -23.88
CA PHE A 72 -10.71 -2.90 -23.85
C PHE A 72 -9.87 -1.71 -23.42
N PHE A 73 -10.20 -0.49 -23.84
CA PHE A 73 -9.50 0.70 -23.36
C PHE A 73 -9.60 0.86 -21.84
N TYR A 74 -10.80 0.81 -21.27
CA TYR A 74 -11.02 0.90 -19.82
C TYR A 74 -10.39 -0.25 -19.05
N HIS A 75 -10.37 -1.46 -19.60
CA HIS A 75 -9.65 -2.60 -19.02
C HIS A 75 -8.14 -2.30 -18.84
N HIS A 76 -7.51 -1.69 -19.85
CA HIS A 76 -6.08 -1.35 -19.78
C HIS A 76 -5.81 -0.15 -18.89
N TRP A 77 -6.69 0.85 -18.91
CA TRP A 77 -6.61 2.01 -18.02
C TRP A 77 -6.79 1.59 -16.55
N CYS A 78 -7.78 0.75 -16.24
CA CYS A 78 -7.95 0.22 -14.89
C CYS A 78 -6.69 -0.51 -14.40
N THR A 79 -6.06 -1.29 -15.28
CA THR A 79 -4.76 -1.94 -14.98
C THR A 79 -3.65 -0.92 -14.74
N PHE A 80 -3.61 0.17 -15.51
CA PHE A 80 -2.63 1.24 -15.36
C PHE A 80 -2.81 1.96 -14.02
N ASP A 81 -4.04 2.35 -13.69
CA ASP A 81 -4.37 3.01 -12.43
C ASP A 81 -4.02 2.14 -11.21
N PHE A 82 -4.22 0.81 -11.29
CA PHE A 82 -3.72 -0.10 -10.26
C PHE A 82 -2.20 -0.05 -10.09
N GLN A 83 -1.44 0.08 -11.18
CA GLN A 83 0.03 0.14 -11.11
C GLN A 83 0.56 1.49 -10.62
N VAL A 84 -0.12 2.59 -10.93
CA VAL A 84 0.25 3.94 -10.46
C VAL A 84 -0.45 4.33 -9.16
N PHE A 85 -1.05 3.37 -8.45
CA PHE A 85 -1.70 3.52 -7.14
C PHE A 85 -2.89 4.51 -7.11
N ARG A 86 -3.63 4.61 -8.20
CA ARG A 86 -4.83 5.46 -8.35
C ARG A 86 -6.11 4.64 -8.13
N MET A 87 -6.27 4.11 -6.91
CA MET A 87 -7.31 3.12 -6.60
C MET A 87 -8.74 3.68 -6.70
N GLU A 88 -8.95 4.93 -6.30
CA GLU A 88 -10.27 5.56 -6.43
C GLU A 88 -10.63 5.79 -7.90
N GLU A 89 -9.67 6.23 -8.70
CA GLU A 89 -9.88 6.41 -10.15
C GLU A 89 -10.05 5.07 -10.87
N ALA A 90 -9.35 4.02 -10.44
CA ALA A 90 -9.56 2.67 -10.95
C ALA A 90 -11.02 2.20 -10.73
N ARG A 91 -11.67 2.55 -9.61
CA ARG A 91 -13.10 2.26 -9.37
C ARG A 91 -14.02 3.03 -10.31
N VAL A 92 -13.67 4.29 -10.61
CA VAL A 92 -14.41 5.10 -11.60
C VAL A 92 -14.28 4.48 -13.00
N VAL A 93 -13.07 4.09 -13.41
CA VAL A 93 -12.83 3.41 -14.68
C VAL A 93 -13.55 2.07 -14.75
N LEU A 94 -13.60 1.32 -13.64
CA LEU A 94 -14.33 0.05 -13.55
C LEU A 94 -15.83 0.25 -13.82
N SER A 95 -16.42 1.33 -13.33
CA SER A 95 -17.83 1.67 -13.59
C SER A 95 -18.09 1.97 -15.07
N LYS A 96 -17.13 2.63 -15.74
CA LYS A 96 -17.18 2.85 -17.20
C LYS A 96 -17.07 1.55 -17.98
N MET A 97 -16.22 0.63 -17.52
CA MET A 97 -16.07 -0.72 -18.10
C MET A 97 -17.35 -1.55 -17.94
N GLU A 98 -18.05 -1.44 -16.80
CA GLU A 98 -19.36 -2.08 -16.59
C GLU A 98 -20.44 -1.54 -17.53
N ALA A 99 -20.46 -0.22 -17.77
CA ALA A 99 -21.41 0.40 -18.70
C ALA A 99 -21.27 -0.15 -20.13
N CYS A 100 -20.07 -0.56 -20.56
CA CYS A 100 -19.85 -1.19 -21.86
C CYS A 100 -20.46 -2.60 -21.99
N LEU A 101 -20.89 -3.22 -20.88
CA LEU A 101 -21.46 -4.57 -20.85
C LEU A 101 -23.00 -4.60 -20.89
N VAL A 102 -23.68 -3.46 -20.67
CA VAL A 102 -25.13 -3.40 -20.44
C VAL A 102 -25.95 -4.03 -21.58
N ASP A 103 -25.47 -3.93 -22.82
CA ASP A 103 -26.11 -4.51 -24.02
C ASP A 103 -25.34 -5.70 -24.64
N ASN A 104 -24.25 -6.13 -24.01
CA ASN A 104 -23.35 -7.16 -24.54
C ASN A 104 -23.05 -8.25 -23.50
N LYS A 105 -23.67 -9.41 -23.68
CA LYS A 105 -23.53 -10.58 -22.79
C LYS A 105 -22.39 -11.52 -23.18
N GLU A 106 -21.32 -11.01 -23.78
CA GLU A 106 -20.21 -11.87 -24.15
C GLU A 106 -19.47 -12.38 -22.90
N PRO A 107 -19.42 -13.71 -22.66
CA PRO A 107 -18.91 -14.26 -21.39
C PRO A 107 -17.47 -13.87 -21.07
N LEU A 108 -16.64 -13.69 -22.12
CA LEU A 108 -15.26 -13.24 -21.96
C LEU A 108 -15.16 -11.83 -21.37
N LEU A 109 -15.98 -10.89 -21.85
CA LEU A 109 -15.93 -9.51 -21.39
C LEU A 109 -16.48 -9.41 -19.96
N GLU A 110 -17.53 -10.15 -19.65
CA GLU A 110 -18.03 -10.23 -18.27
C GLU A 110 -16.99 -10.84 -17.32
N ALA A 111 -16.27 -11.88 -17.75
CA ALA A 111 -15.18 -12.46 -16.96
C ALA A 111 -14.05 -11.45 -16.69
N GLU A 112 -13.56 -10.76 -17.73
CA GLU A 112 -12.48 -9.76 -17.60
C GLU A 112 -12.88 -8.59 -16.69
N TYR A 113 -14.14 -8.14 -16.75
CA TYR A 113 -14.68 -7.16 -15.80
C TYR A 113 -14.66 -7.68 -14.36
N LEU A 114 -15.13 -8.92 -14.14
CA LEU A 114 -15.13 -9.52 -12.81
C LEU A 114 -13.71 -9.69 -12.26
N PHE A 115 -12.71 -10.00 -13.08
CA PHE A 115 -11.32 -10.06 -12.64
C PHE A 115 -10.78 -8.69 -12.20
N LYS A 116 -11.06 -7.62 -12.95
CA LYS A 116 -10.69 -6.25 -12.52
C LYS A 116 -11.44 -5.82 -11.28
N LYS A 117 -12.73 -6.16 -11.19
CA LYS A 117 -13.56 -5.90 -10.02
C LYS A 117 -12.99 -6.61 -8.79
N ALA A 118 -12.57 -7.86 -8.91
CA ALA A 118 -11.95 -8.61 -7.82
C ALA A 118 -10.70 -7.90 -7.28
N GLY A 119 -9.88 -7.30 -8.16
CA GLY A 119 -8.71 -6.49 -7.77
C GLY A 119 -9.03 -5.24 -6.93
N CYS A 120 -10.29 -4.78 -6.90
CA CYS A 120 -10.73 -3.67 -6.05
C CYS A 120 -11.15 -4.10 -4.63
N TYR A 121 -11.26 -5.39 -4.35
CA TYR A 121 -11.68 -5.94 -3.05
C TYR A 121 -10.55 -6.73 -2.39
N GLN A 122 -10.57 -6.82 -1.06
CA GLN A 122 -9.44 -7.38 -0.28
C GLN A 122 -9.82 -8.42 0.76
N ASN A 123 -11.05 -8.92 0.70
CA ASN A 123 -11.57 -9.93 1.60
C ASN A 123 -12.07 -11.13 0.79
N GLU A 124 -12.72 -12.08 1.45
CA GLU A 124 -13.34 -13.24 0.80
C GLU A 124 -14.26 -12.85 -0.39
N LYS A 125 -14.75 -11.60 -0.45
CA LYS A 125 -15.51 -11.11 -1.61
C LYS A 125 -14.68 -11.07 -2.89
N ALA A 126 -13.38 -10.75 -2.83
CA ALA A 126 -12.50 -10.77 -3.99
C ALA A 126 -12.43 -12.19 -4.58
N GLU A 127 -12.23 -13.18 -3.70
CA GLU A 127 -12.22 -14.61 -4.06
C GLU A 127 -13.55 -15.05 -4.68
N VAL A 128 -14.69 -14.63 -4.10
CA VAL A 128 -16.03 -14.93 -4.64
C VAL A 128 -16.23 -14.32 -6.03
N ILE A 129 -15.85 -13.05 -6.22
CA ILE A 129 -15.99 -12.34 -7.50
C ILE A 129 -15.07 -12.98 -8.55
N PHE A 130 -13.84 -13.33 -8.19
CA PHE A 130 -12.89 -13.99 -9.07
C PHE A 130 -13.40 -15.36 -9.52
N LYS A 131 -13.93 -16.16 -8.59
CA LYS A 131 -14.54 -17.47 -8.88
C LYS A 131 -15.73 -17.35 -9.84
N LYS A 132 -16.53 -16.29 -9.69
CA LYS A 132 -17.62 -15.97 -10.63
C LYS A 132 -17.07 -15.70 -12.03
N GLY A 133 -16.01 -14.89 -12.15
CA GLY A 133 -15.35 -14.62 -13.44
C GLY A 133 -14.82 -15.88 -14.11
N LEU A 134 -14.15 -16.76 -13.36
CA LEU A 134 -13.65 -18.03 -13.88
C LEU A 134 -14.76 -18.96 -14.40
N SER A 135 -15.93 -18.96 -13.74
CA SER A 135 -17.07 -19.81 -14.16
C SER A 135 -17.67 -19.43 -15.52
N LEU A 136 -17.40 -18.21 -16.00
CA LEU A 136 -17.86 -17.72 -17.30
C LEU A 136 -16.90 -18.10 -18.44
N LEU A 137 -15.70 -18.55 -18.11
CA LEU A 137 -14.69 -18.96 -19.09
C LEU A 137 -14.71 -20.48 -19.28
N LYS A 138 -14.52 -20.93 -20.53
CA LYS A 138 -14.41 -22.36 -20.82
C LYS A 138 -13.07 -22.90 -20.29
N PRO A 139 -13.07 -23.99 -19.49
CA PRO A 139 -11.84 -24.63 -19.02
C PRO A 139 -10.87 -24.96 -20.17
N GLY A 140 -9.57 -24.80 -19.92
CA GLY A 140 -8.51 -25.08 -20.89
C GLY A 140 -8.28 -24.00 -21.97
N THR A 141 -9.07 -22.92 -22.00
CA THR A 141 -8.80 -21.77 -22.89
C THR A 141 -7.63 -20.92 -22.38
N ASN A 142 -6.94 -20.20 -23.28
CA ASN A 142 -5.83 -19.31 -22.91
C ASN A 142 -6.24 -18.25 -21.86
N ASN A 143 -7.46 -17.73 -21.94
CA ASN A 143 -7.97 -16.74 -20.97
C ASN A 143 -8.34 -17.39 -19.63
N TYR A 144 -8.86 -18.63 -19.64
CA TYR A 144 -9.07 -19.39 -18.41
C TYR A 144 -7.74 -19.65 -17.70
N LEU A 145 -6.75 -20.19 -18.41
CA LEU A 145 -5.42 -20.47 -17.87
C LEU A 145 -4.69 -19.20 -17.42
N GLY A 146 -4.81 -18.11 -18.18
CA GLY A 146 -4.22 -16.81 -17.87
C GLY A 146 -4.76 -16.18 -16.58
N ASN A 147 -6.05 -16.33 -16.30
CA ASN A 147 -6.68 -15.79 -15.10
C ASN A 147 -6.58 -16.73 -13.90
N VAL A 148 -6.66 -18.06 -14.08
CA VAL A 148 -6.39 -19.04 -13.00
C VAL A 148 -4.99 -18.81 -12.42
N LYS A 149 -4.03 -18.40 -13.25
CA LYS A 149 -2.69 -17.99 -12.83
C LYS A 149 -2.66 -16.78 -11.88
N THR A 150 -3.48 -15.77 -12.10
CA THR A 150 -3.56 -14.61 -11.19
C THR A 150 -4.08 -15.02 -9.81
N LEU A 151 -5.08 -15.91 -9.78
CA LEU A 151 -5.59 -16.49 -8.54
C LEU A 151 -4.53 -17.35 -7.84
N LEU A 152 -3.77 -18.15 -8.61
CA LEU A 152 -2.65 -18.93 -8.10
C LEU A 152 -1.57 -18.05 -7.46
N ASP A 153 -1.22 -16.92 -8.07
CA ASP A 153 -0.25 -15.97 -7.51
C ASP A 153 -0.74 -15.42 -6.18
N GLU A 154 -2.01 -15.03 -6.08
CA GLU A 154 -2.60 -14.57 -4.82
C GLU A 154 -2.62 -15.67 -3.75
N TYR A 155 -2.93 -16.91 -4.12
CA TYR A 155 -3.00 -18.02 -3.19
C TYR A 155 -1.61 -18.44 -2.72
N SER A 156 -0.63 -18.46 -3.62
CA SER A 156 0.77 -18.73 -3.31
C SER A 156 1.32 -17.68 -2.33
N GLN A 157 1.05 -16.40 -2.56
CA GLN A 157 1.43 -15.32 -1.63
C GLN A 157 0.74 -15.44 -0.26
N LYS A 158 -0.40 -16.14 -0.20
CA LYS A 158 -1.15 -16.38 1.04
C LYS A 158 -0.83 -17.74 1.68
N GLY A 159 0.04 -18.57 1.10
CA GLY A 159 0.30 -19.94 1.55
C GLY A 159 -0.91 -20.87 1.43
N ARG A 160 -1.85 -20.52 0.55
CA ARG A 160 -3.13 -21.21 0.33
C ARG A 160 -3.13 -22.07 -0.93
N LEU A 161 -1.98 -22.34 -1.55
CA LEU A 161 -1.95 -23.08 -2.82
C LEU A 161 -2.70 -24.44 -2.74
N ARG A 162 -2.65 -25.10 -1.58
CA ARG A 162 -3.39 -26.35 -1.30
C ARG A 162 -4.92 -26.20 -1.39
N ASP A 163 -5.47 -25.03 -1.06
CA ASP A 163 -6.91 -24.74 -1.17
C ASP A 163 -7.38 -24.70 -2.63
N LEU A 164 -6.47 -24.37 -3.55
CA LEU A 164 -6.78 -24.27 -4.98
C LEU A 164 -6.81 -25.64 -5.67
N ASN A 165 -6.00 -26.58 -5.18
CA ASN A 165 -5.72 -27.88 -5.81
C ASN A 165 -6.99 -28.75 -5.98
N LYS A 166 -7.95 -28.63 -5.05
CA LYS A 166 -9.15 -29.49 -5.02
C LYS A 166 -10.21 -29.20 -6.11
N LYS A 167 -10.12 -28.08 -6.84
CA LYS A 167 -11.19 -27.67 -7.79
C LYS A 167 -10.70 -27.07 -9.11
N TYR A 168 -9.52 -26.44 -9.14
CA TYR A 168 -9.04 -25.68 -10.30
C TYR A 168 -7.76 -26.24 -10.94
N MET A 169 -7.13 -27.25 -10.32
CA MET A 169 -5.86 -27.82 -10.80
C MET A 169 -6.00 -29.07 -11.68
N HIS A 170 -7.15 -29.77 -11.66
CA HIS A 170 -7.35 -30.97 -12.49
C HIS A 170 -7.21 -30.72 -13.99
N ASP A 171 -7.53 -29.51 -14.45
CA ASP A 171 -7.47 -29.12 -15.87
C ASP A 171 -6.15 -28.42 -16.25
N MET A 172 -5.20 -28.25 -15.32
CA MET A 172 -3.93 -27.61 -15.61
C MET A 172 -2.86 -28.61 -16.04
N SER A 173 -1.95 -28.16 -16.90
CA SER A 173 -0.79 -28.97 -17.24
C SER A 173 0.07 -29.20 -15.99
N ASN A 174 0.63 -30.40 -15.88
CA ASN A 174 1.49 -30.79 -14.77
C ASN A 174 2.62 -29.76 -14.51
N ALA A 175 3.07 -29.08 -15.57
CA ALA A 175 4.09 -28.05 -15.46
C ALA A 175 3.69 -26.86 -14.60
N PHE A 176 2.46 -26.34 -14.73
CA PHE A 176 2.03 -25.21 -13.91
C PHE A 176 1.92 -25.59 -12.43
N VAL A 177 1.45 -26.81 -12.12
CA VAL A 177 1.40 -27.31 -10.73
C VAL A 177 2.79 -27.30 -10.10
N HIS A 178 3.80 -27.85 -10.78
CA HIS A 178 5.18 -27.81 -10.30
C HIS A 178 5.72 -26.38 -10.12
N ILE A 179 5.39 -25.46 -11.04
CA ILE A 179 5.83 -24.06 -10.95
C ILE A 179 5.23 -23.34 -9.75
N PHE A 180 3.94 -23.47 -9.51
CA PHE A 180 3.31 -22.77 -8.38
C PHE A 180 3.67 -23.41 -7.05
N SER A 181 3.78 -24.73 -6.96
CA SER A 181 4.31 -25.39 -5.77
C SER A 181 5.72 -24.91 -5.45
N PHE A 182 6.59 -24.80 -6.46
CA PHE A 182 7.93 -24.23 -6.30
C PHE A 182 7.90 -22.80 -5.71
N ILE A 183 7.02 -21.93 -6.22
CA ILE A 183 6.90 -20.55 -5.71
C ILE A 183 6.38 -20.55 -4.27
N ASP A 184 5.30 -21.27 -3.99
CA ASP A 184 4.67 -21.38 -2.66
C ASP A 184 5.65 -21.93 -1.62
N ASP A 185 6.39 -22.98 -1.97
CA ASP A 185 7.37 -23.58 -1.08
C ASP A 185 8.50 -22.59 -0.76
N ILE A 186 9.02 -21.82 -1.73
CA ILE A 186 10.06 -20.83 -1.47
C ILE A 186 9.52 -19.66 -0.62
N GLU A 187 8.35 -19.12 -0.95
CA GLU A 187 7.79 -17.98 -0.24
C GLU A 187 7.43 -18.32 1.22
N ASN A 188 7.08 -19.59 1.49
CA ASN A 188 6.82 -20.14 2.83
C ASN A 188 8.06 -20.72 3.52
N GLY A 189 9.23 -20.71 2.87
CA GLY A 189 10.51 -21.16 3.44
C GLY A 189 10.69 -22.69 3.48
N LYS A 190 9.95 -23.45 2.69
CA LYS A 190 10.04 -24.92 2.52
C LYS A 190 11.04 -25.30 1.43
N ILE A 191 12.30 -24.96 1.66
CA ILE A 191 13.35 -25.04 0.64
C ILE A 191 13.55 -26.48 0.12
N GLU A 192 13.46 -27.48 1.00
CA GLU A 192 13.60 -28.89 0.60
C GLU A 192 12.47 -29.34 -0.34
N GLU A 193 11.23 -28.90 -0.12
CA GLU A 193 10.09 -29.19 -1.01
C GLU A 193 10.24 -28.45 -2.34
N ALA A 194 10.65 -27.18 -2.30
CA ALA A 194 10.93 -26.40 -3.52
C ALA A 194 11.99 -27.09 -4.40
N LEU A 195 13.07 -27.62 -3.82
CA LEU A 195 14.13 -28.32 -4.56
C LEU A 195 13.61 -29.55 -5.33
N LYS A 196 12.53 -30.20 -4.87
CA LYS A 196 11.89 -31.32 -5.59
C LYS A 196 11.24 -30.87 -6.89
N HIS A 197 10.72 -29.64 -6.93
CA HIS A 197 10.09 -29.06 -8.11
C HIS A 197 11.11 -28.39 -9.04
N GLU A 198 12.26 -27.96 -8.51
CA GLU A 198 13.21 -27.08 -9.20
C GLU A 198 13.57 -27.55 -10.62
N LYS A 199 14.10 -28.77 -10.76
CA LYS A 199 14.56 -29.29 -12.06
C LYS A 199 13.44 -29.22 -13.10
N PHE A 200 12.26 -29.70 -12.72
CA PHE A 200 11.08 -29.68 -13.59
C PHE A 200 10.72 -28.25 -14.02
N VAL A 201 10.69 -27.30 -13.07
CA VAL A 201 10.33 -25.91 -13.31
C VAL A 201 11.28 -25.23 -14.29
N PHE A 202 12.59 -25.42 -14.11
CA PHE A 202 13.59 -24.79 -14.98
C PHE A 202 13.70 -25.44 -16.36
N ASP A 203 13.43 -26.74 -16.47
CA ASP A 203 13.34 -27.45 -17.76
C ASP A 203 12.12 -26.98 -18.59
N HIS A 204 11.06 -26.54 -17.93
CA HIS A 204 9.81 -26.11 -18.57
C HIS A 204 9.59 -24.59 -18.56
N LYS A 205 10.61 -23.79 -18.16
CA LYS A 205 10.49 -22.33 -18.03
C LYS A 205 10.12 -21.61 -19.33
N GLU A 206 10.39 -22.22 -20.49
CA GLU A 206 10.06 -21.64 -21.80
C GLU A 206 8.55 -21.55 -22.06
N LEU A 207 7.75 -22.35 -21.36
CA LEU A 207 6.29 -22.29 -21.38
C LEU A 207 5.74 -21.05 -20.66
N LEU A 208 6.58 -20.29 -19.95
CA LEU A 208 6.16 -19.17 -19.11
C LEU A 208 6.34 -17.81 -19.79
N PRO A 209 5.44 -16.84 -19.53
CA PRO A 209 5.65 -15.45 -19.95
C PRO A 209 6.93 -14.83 -19.37
N ILE A 210 7.49 -13.83 -20.05
CA ILE A 210 8.75 -13.16 -19.67
C ILE A 210 8.79 -12.72 -18.19
N PRO A 211 7.76 -12.07 -17.61
CA PRO A 211 7.80 -11.66 -16.21
C PRO A 211 8.00 -12.84 -15.23
N PHE A 212 7.52 -14.03 -15.58
CA PHE A 212 7.65 -15.24 -14.77
C PHE A 212 9.05 -15.82 -14.83
N LYS A 213 9.68 -15.78 -16.00
CA LYS A 213 11.09 -16.15 -16.14
C LYS A 213 11.98 -15.27 -15.24
N LEU A 214 11.66 -13.98 -15.16
CA LEU A 214 12.38 -13.03 -14.31
C LEU A 214 12.10 -13.27 -12.81
N ARG A 215 10.85 -13.54 -12.42
CA ARG A 215 10.50 -13.93 -11.05
C ARG A 215 11.17 -15.24 -10.62
N LEU A 216 11.19 -16.28 -11.47
CA LEU A 216 11.88 -17.54 -11.21
C LEU A 216 13.39 -17.34 -11.01
N LYS A 217 14.01 -16.45 -11.79
CA LYS A 217 15.41 -16.06 -11.58
C LYS A 217 15.62 -15.46 -10.17
N ASN A 218 14.72 -14.58 -9.72
CA ASN A 218 14.79 -13.99 -8.38
C ASN A 218 14.56 -15.01 -7.26
N LEU A 219 13.60 -15.93 -7.44
CA LEU A 219 13.33 -17.01 -6.49
C LEU A 219 14.51 -18.00 -6.40
N LYS A 220 15.19 -18.27 -7.51
CA LYS A 220 16.41 -19.10 -7.50
C LYS A 220 17.52 -18.46 -6.67
N LYS A 221 17.69 -17.14 -6.79
CA LYS A 221 18.63 -16.38 -5.95
C LYS A 221 18.23 -16.42 -4.48
N MET A 222 16.93 -16.30 -4.19
CA MET A 222 16.41 -16.48 -2.83
C MET A 222 16.75 -17.87 -2.27
N ILE A 223 16.57 -18.95 -3.03
CA ILE A 223 16.99 -20.30 -2.63
C ILE A 223 18.48 -20.32 -2.30
N ASN A 224 19.34 -19.71 -3.12
CA ASN A 224 20.77 -19.66 -2.86
C ASN A 224 21.09 -18.90 -1.56
N LEU A 225 20.37 -17.80 -1.26
CA LEU A 225 20.46 -17.12 0.04
C LEU A 225 20.06 -18.05 1.18
N TYR A 226 18.93 -18.74 1.06
CA TYR A 226 18.47 -19.73 2.04
C TYR A 226 19.44 -20.91 2.23
N LEU A 227 20.23 -21.24 1.21
CA LEU A 227 21.25 -22.30 1.30
C LEU A 227 22.62 -21.76 1.73
N GLY A 228 22.80 -20.44 1.76
CA GLY A 228 24.07 -19.78 2.03
C GLY A 228 25.12 -20.02 0.94
N SER A 229 24.70 -20.21 -0.32
CA SER A 229 25.56 -20.58 -1.45
C SER A 229 25.86 -19.41 -2.41
N GLU A 230 25.48 -18.19 -2.06
CA GLU A 230 25.61 -17.01 -2.93
C GLU A 230 26.90 -16.20 -2.67
N ASN A 231 27.59 -15.81 -3.74
CA ASN A 231 28.78 -14.98 -3.68
C ASN A 231 28.41 -13.49 -3.56
N LYS A 232 28.95 -12.79 -2.54
CA LYS A 232 28.69 -11.37 -2.25
C LYS A 232 28.93 -10.47 -3.46
N ASP A 233 30.01 -10.72 -4.21
CA ASP A 233 30.46 -9.85 -5.30
C ASP A 233 29.49 -9.81 -6.49
N GLU A 234 28.57 -10.77 -6.56
CA GLU A 234 27.53 -10.86 -7.60
C GLU A 234 26.17 -10.31 -7.14
N LEU A 235 26.04 -9.90 -5.87
CA LEU A 235 24.78 -9.43 -5.29
C LEU A 235 24.57 -7.92 -5.52
N LYS A 236 23.36 -7.58 -5.94
CA LYS A 236 22.89 -6.20 -6.11
C LYS A 236 21.46 -6.08 -5.58
N SER A 237 21.00 -4.86 -5.33
CA SER A 237 19.60 -4.60 -4.98
C SER A 237 19.19 -5.30 -3.67
N TRP A 238 18.00 -5.90 -3.62
CA TRP A 238 17.41 -6.41 -2.37
C TRP A 238 18.13 -7.64 -1.83
N LEU A 239 18.81 -8.37 -2.71
CA LEU A 239 19.61 -9.53 -2.36
C LEU A 239 20.82 -9.11 -1.54
N LEU A 240 21.49 -8.02 -1.94
CA LEU A 240 22.60 -7.47 -1.16
C LEU A 240 22.12 -7.01 0.21
N SER A 241 20.96 -6.35 0.27
CA SER A 241 20.36 -5.92 1.54
C SER A 241 20.03 -7.10 2.46
N THR A 242 19.39 -8.14 1.92
CA THR A 242 19.04 -9.35 2.66
C THR A 242 20.26 -10.13 3.11
N TRP A 243 21.24 -10.30 2.22
CA TRP A 243 22.52 -10.92 2.54
C TRP A 243 23.26 -10.15 3.65
N ALA A 244 23.27 -8.83 3.59
CA ALA A 244 23.90 -7.99 4.60
C ALA A 244 23.23 -8.17 5.98
N LEU A 245 21.90 -8.22 6.04
CA LEU A 245 21.17 -8.54 7.27
C LEU A 245 21.53 -9.94 7.81
N LEU A 246 21.59 -10.97 6.96
CA LEU A 246 22.01 -12.32 7.38
C LEU A 246 23.45 -12.34 7.93
N ASN A 247 24.31 -11.48 7.42
CA ASN A 247 25.69 -11.30 7.88
C ASN A 247 25.84 -10.25 8.99
N LYS A 248 24.72 -9.80 9.58
CA LYS A 248 24.66 -8.85 10.70
C LYS A 248 25.22 -7.45 10.39
N ASP A 249 25.18 -7.04 9.13
CA ASP A 249 25.55 -5.71 8.66
C ASP A 249 24.29 -4.90 8.30
N SER A 250 23.70 -4.24 9.31
CA SER A 250 22.46 -3.46 9.13
C SER A 250 22.69 -2.20 8.29
N THR A 251 23.87 -1.59 8.36
CA THR A 251 24.19 -0.35 7.63
C THR A 251 24.32 -0.60 6.15
N LEU A 252 25.07 -1.64 5.75
CA LEU A 252 25.14 -2.06 4.34
C LEU A 252 23.75 -2.46 3.82
N ALA A 253 22.95 -3.12 4.66
CA ALA A 253 21.59 -3.49 4.29
C ALA A 253 20.71 -2.28 3.97
N LEU A 254 20.83 -1.21 4.76
CA LEU A 254 20.08 0.03 4.58
C LEU A 254 20.48 0.77 3.32
N ASN A 255 21.78 0.93 3.09
CA ASN A 255 22.30 1.60 1.89
C ASN A 255 21.85 0.87 0.62
N ALA A 256 22.02 -0.45 0.57
CA ALA A 256 21.59 -1.27 -0.55
C ALA A 256 20.07 -1.22 -0.79
N ALA A 257 19.27 -1.12 0.29
CA ALA A 257 17.82 -0.99 0.19
C ALA A 257 17.40 0.38 -0.37
N LYS A 258 18.01 1.47 0.10
CA LYS A 258 17.70 2.85 -0.34
C LYS A 258 18.09 3.11 -1.79
N GLU A 259 19.28 2.68 -2.21
CA GLU A 259 19.76 2.82 -3.61
C GLU A 259 18.80 2.22 -4.65
N ASN A 260 18.00 1.24 -4.24
CA ASN A 260 17.14 0.49 -5.15
C ASN A 260 15.64 0.71 -4.86
N TYR A 261 15.30 1.66 -3.98
CA TYR A 261 13.92 1.87 -3.52
C TYR A 261 12.96 2.17 -4.67
N ASP A 262 13.34 3.09 -5.56
CA ASP A 262 12.53 3.47 -6.72
C ASP A 262 12.31 2.27 -7.67
N SER A 263 13.32 1.41 -7.82
CA SER A 263 13.23 0.18 -8.62
C SER A 263 12.22 -0.84 -8.07
N TYR A 264 12.00 -0.89 -6.74
CA TYR A 264 11.00 -1.77 -6.11
C TYR A 264 9.58 -1.23 -6.22
N ILE A 265 9.39 0.10 -6.26
CA ILE A 265 8.05 0.66 -6.44
C ILE A 265 7.58 0.46 -7.89
N GLU A 266 8.50 0.54 -8.85
CA GLU A 266 8.20 0.54 -10.28
C GLU A 266 7.99 -0.86 -10.90
N ASN A 267 8.46 -1.95 -10.26
CA ASN A 267 8.47 -3.31 -10.83
C ASN A 267 7.44 -4.29 -10.23
N SER A 268 6.23 -3.84 -9.91
CA SER A 268 5.19 -4.62 -9.19
C SER A 268 4.88 -6.02 -9.76
N VAL A 269 5.11 -6.26 -11.05
CA VAL A 269 4.84 -7.52 -11.76
C VAL A 269 5.93 -8.59 -11.55
N VAL A 270 7.15 -8.18 -11.18
CA VAL A 270 8.35 -9.05 -11.09
C VAL A 270 8.73 -9.35 -9.63
N ILE A 271 8.16 -8.60 -8.70
CA ILE A 271 8.51 -8.58 -7.29
C ILE A 271 7.82 -9.73 -6.55
N THR A 272 8.61 -10.45 -5.76
CA THR A 272 8.13 -11.48 -4.82
C THR A 272 7.46 -10.84 -3.59
N SER A 273 6.72 -11.62 -2.80
CA SER A 273 6.23 -11.12 -1.50
C SER A 273 7.37 -10.71 -0.54
N PHE A 274 8.61 -11.14 -0.82
CA PHE A 274 9.75 -10.93 0.04
C PHE A 274 10.45 -9.58 -0.20
N ASP A 275 10.87 -9.28 -1.42
CA ASP A 275 11.67 -8.09 -1.76
C ASP A 275 10.92 -6.76 -1.57
N ARG A 276 9.58 -6.79 -1.50
CA ARG A 276 8.76 -5.61 -1.13
C ARG A 276 9.14 -5.00 0.22
N PHE A 277 9.44 -5.84 1.21
CA PHE A 277 9.71 -5.39 2.57
C PHE A 277 11.20 -5.10 2.82
N THR A 278 12.03 -5.05 1.78
CA THR A 278 13.49 -4.90 1.93
C THR A 278 13.85 -3.64 2.70
N LEU A 279 13.31 -2.49 2.32
CA LEU A 279 13.58 -1.23 3.02
C LEU A 279 13.03 -1.28 4.45
N LEU A 280 11.80 -1.75 4.64
CA LEU A 280 11.21 -1.88 5.97
C LEU A 280 12.05 -2.77 6.90
N ARG A 281 12.56 -3.91 6.41
CA ARG A 281 13.47 -4.78 7.18
C ARG A 281 14.73 -4.04 7.57
N ALA A 282 15.35 -3.33 6.61
CA ALA A 282 16.60 -2.61 6.87
C ALA A 282 16.41 -1.46 7.86
N GLU A 283 15.33 -0.67 7.72
CA GLU A 283 14.98 0.42 8.64
C GLU A 283 14.72 -0.10 10.06
N LEU A 284 13.93 -1.18 10.20
CA LEU A 284 13.68 -1.82 11.49
C LEU A 284 14.97 -2.37 12.12
N SER A 285 15.82 -3.02 11.34
CA SER A 285 17.11 -3.56 11.81
C SER A 285 18.09 -2.46 12.24
N ASN A 286 17.99 -1.25 11.68
CA ASN A 286 18.71 -0.06 12.14
C ASN A 286 17.97 0.72 13.24
N LYS A 287 16.83 0.21 13.73
CA LYS A 287 16.00 0.82 14.79
C LYS A 287 15.40 2.18 14.42
N ASN A 288 15.23 2.44 13.12
CA ASN A 288 14.63 3.66 12.61
C ASN A 288 13.10 3.60 12.69
N LEU A 289 12.57 3.77 13.91
CA LEU A 289 11.13 3.61 14.20
C LEU A 289 10.24 4.54 13.36
N ALA A 290 10.68 5.78 13.10
CA ALA A 290 9.90 6.74 12.32
C ALA A 290 9.72 6.30 10.85
N ALA A 291 10.79 5.81 10.22
CA ALA A 291 10.73 5.28 8.85
C ALA A 291 9.89 4.01 8.79
N ALA A 292 10.04 3.11 9.76
CA ALA A 292 9.22 1.91 9.83
C ALA A 292 7.72 2.22 9.97
N LYS A 293 7.34 3.17 10.83
CA LYS A 293 5.95 3.65 10.98
C LYS A 293 5.41 4.21 9.67
N TRP A 294 6.19 5.05 8.98
CA TRP A 294 5.77 5.63 7.71
C TRP A 294 5.61 4.57 6.62
N LEU A 295 6.55 3.64 6.49
CA LEU A 295 6.49 2.56 5.48
C LEU A 295 5.29 1.67 5.69
N LEU A 296 4.99 1.30 6.95
CA LEU A 296 3.80 0.53 7.28
C LEU A 296 2.52 1.29 6.93
N ALA A 297 2.43 2.58 7.27
CA ALA A 297 1.29 3.42 6.90
C ALA A 297 1.16 3.63 5.38
N ASP A 298 2.27 3.73 4.65
CA ASP A 298 2.28 3.79 3.18
C ASP A 298 1.82 2.46 2.57
N TYR A 299 2.26 1.32 3.10
CA TYR A 299 1.79 0.01 2.68
C TYR A 299 0.30 -0.19 2.96
N GLU A 300 -0.21 0.30 4.09
CA GLU A 300 -1.65 0.36 4.38
C GLU A 300 -2.40 1.23 3.37
N LYS A 301 -1.91 2.45 3.08
CA LYS A 301 -2.53 3.35 2.10
C LYS A 301 -2.56 2.77 0.69
N ARG A 302 -1.48 2.07 0.29
CA ARG A 302 -1.38 1.35 -0.99
C ARG A 302 -2.18 0.05 -0.98
N ASN A 303 -2.83 -0.27 0.13
CA ASN A 303 -3.68 -1.42 0.31
C ASN A 303 -2.91 -2.74 0.11
N TRP A 304 -1.66 -2.79 0.55
CA TRP A 304 -0.78 -3.95 0.48
C TRP A 304 -0.96 -4.83 1.72
N ASN A 305 -2.04 -5.61 1.72
CA ASN A 305 -2.40 -6.44 2.87
C ASN A 305 -1.77 -7.85 2.76
N TYR A 306 -0.54 -7.98 3.26
CA TYR A 306 0.19 -9.25 3.28
C TYR A 306 0.06 -9.96 4.63
N ASN A 307 -0.03 -11.29 4.61
CA ASN A 307 -0.14 -12.16 5.79
C ASN A 307 0.96 -11.94 6.85
N PHE A 308 2.09 -11.34 6.45
CA PHE A 308 3.25 -11.14 7.31
C PHE A 308 3.39 -9.71 7.83
N MET A 309 2.44 -8.81 7.52
CA MET A 309 2.45 -7.42 8.00
C MET A 309 2.49 -7.34 9.53
N ASP A 310 1.70 -8.17 10.22
CA ASP A 310 1.70 -8.27 11.69
C ASP A 310 3.08 -8.56 12.29
N PHE A 311 3.97 -9.23 11.56
CA PHE A 311 5.34 -9.44 12.05
C PHE A 311 6.12 -8.14 12.11
N PHE A 312 5.97 -7.28 11.10
CA PHE A 312 6.62 -5.98 11.08
C PHE A 312 6.00 -5.02 12.12
N TYR A 313 4.68 -5.07 12.34
CA TYR A 313 4.05 -4.35 13.45
C TYR A 313 4.58 -4.84 14.81
N ALA A 314 4.74 -6.15 15.01
CA ALA A 314 5.31 -6.70 16.24
C ALA A 314 6.74 -6.20 16.48
N ARG A 315 7.59 -6.15 15.44
CA ARG A 315 8.94 -5.57 15.49
C ARG A 315 8.91 -4.10 15.87
N MET A 316 8.06 -3.32 15.21
CA MET A 316 7.88 -1.89 15.44
C MET A 316 7.42 -1.60 16.88
N GLU A 317 6.40 -2.32 17.39
CA GLU A 317 5.90 -2.13 18.74
C GLU A 317 6.93 -2.50 19.81
N LEU A 318 7.79 -3.51 19.57
CA LEU A 318 8.93 -3.79 20.45
C LEU A 318 9.96 -2.66 20.47
N LEU A 319 10.24 -2.03 19.32
CA LEU A 319 11.10 -0.84 19.26
C LEU A 319 10.45 0.37 19.96
N ASN A 320 9.12 0.46 19.91
CA ASN A 320 8.33 1.48 20.58
C ASN A 320 8.09 1.17 22.08
N ASN A 321 8.81 0.20 22.66
CA ASN A 321 8.68 -0.24 24.06
C ASN A 321 7.27 -0.70 24.47
N ASN A 322 6.51 -1.27 23.54
CA ASN A 322 5.15 -1.77 23.77
C ASN A 322 5.05 -3.30 23.58
N PRO A 323 5.56 -4.09 24.56
CA PRO A 323 5.60 -5.55 24.44
C PRO A 323 4.21 -6.20 24.39
N THR A 324 3.18 -5.56 24.96
CA THR A 324 1.81 -6.06 24.97
C THR A 324 1.24 -6.07 23.55
N LYS A 325 1.24 -4.92 22.86
CA LYS A 325 0.76 -4.85 21.47
C LYS A 325 1.62 -5.70 20.54
N ALA A 326 2.93 -5.74 20.75
CA ALA A 326 3.80 -6.62 19.97
C ALA A 326 3.40 -8.11 20.10
N SER A 327 3.01 -8.54 21.30
CA SER A 327 2.54 -9.92 21.54
C SER A 327 1.21 -10.22 20.84
N GLU A 328 0.32 -9.23 20.71
CA GLU A 328 -0.98 -9.37 20.03
C GLU A 328 -0.78 -9.58 18.53
N HIS A 329 0.04 -8.74 17.89
CA HIS A 329 0.42 -8.91 16.49
C HIS A 329 1.14 -10.25 16.28
N PHE A 330 2.10 -10.60 17.15
CA PHE A 330 2.85 -11.85 17.00
C PHE A 330 1.98 -13.11 17.18
N LYS A 331 0.90 -13.05 17.97
CA LYS A 331 -0.11 -14.12 18.04
C LYS A 331 -0.78 -14.36 16.69
N ILE A 332 -1.12 -13.28 15.99
CA ILE A 332 -1.70 -13.35 14.65
C ILE A 332 -0.70 -14.01 13.70
N VAL A 333 0.56 -13.56 13.70
CA VAL A 333 1.63 -14.17 12.89
C VAL A 333 1.76 -15.67 13.16
N MET A 334 1.86 -16.07 14.44
CA MET A 334 1.99 -17.48 14.82
C MET A 334 0.80 -18.34 14.39
N LYS A 335 -0.42 -17.79 14.47
CA LYS A 335 -1.62 -18.48 13.99
C LYS A 335 -1.58 -18.63 12.46
N THR A 336 -1.35 -17.53 11.75
CA THR A 336 -1.29 -17.48 10.28
C THR A 336 -0.20 -18.41 9.73
N CYS A 337 0.99 -18.42 10.32
CA CYS A 337 2.07 -19.32 9.93
C CYS A 337 1.74 -20.80 10.16
N ARG A 338 0.91 -21.14 11.14
CA ARG A 338 0.45 -22.53 11.34
C ARG A 338 -0.65 -22.91 10.36
N ASP A 339 -1.64 -22.03 10.20
CA ASP A 339 -2.78 -22.26 9.31
C ASP A 339 -2.32 -22.46 7.85
N TYR A 340 -1.24 -21.77 7.45
CA TYR A 340 -0.68 -21.81 6.09
C TYR A 340 0.67 -22.52 5.96
N ASP A 341 1.13 -23.23 7.01
CA ASP A 341 2.38 -24.01 6.97
C ASP A 341 3.61 -23.15 6.56
N ALA A 342 3.68 -21.91 7.06
CA ALA A 342 4.68 -20.89 6.73
C ALA A 342 5.67 -20.62 7.87
N MET A 343 5.92 -21.63 8.72
CA MET A 343 6.87 -21.52 9.85
C MET A 343 8.31 -21.28 9.38
N GLY A 344 8.71 -21.89 8.26
CA GLY A 344 10.05 -21.68 7.67
C GLY A 344 10.30 -20.22 7.31
N ARG A 345 9.28 -19.54 6.78
CA ARG A 345 9.31 -18.10 6.50
C ARG A 345 9.44 -17.27 7.77
N LEU A 346 8.71 -17.61 8.84
CA LEU A 346 8.81 -16.90 10.11
C LEU A 346 10.21 -16.98 10.71
N ASP A 347 10.82 -18.17 10.69
CA ASP A 347 12.19 -18.32 11.17
C ASP A 347 13.18 -17.45 10.38
N PHE A 348 13.04 -17.42 9.05
CA PHE A 348 13.91 -16.60 8.20
C PHE A 348 13.78 -15.11 8.50
N GLU A 349 12.54 -14.63 8.67
CA GLU A 349 12.28 -13.22 8.99
C GLU A 349 12.76 -12.84 10.40
N LEU A 350 12.73 -13.79 11.35
CA LEU A 350 13.35 -13.62 12.67
C LEU A 350 14.88 -13.52 12.60
N GLU A 351 15.53 -14.23 11.67
CA GLU A 351 16.99 -14.14 11.45
C GLU A 351 17.40 -12.77 10.90
N LEU A 352 16.56 -12.15 10.07
CA LEU A 352 16.79 -10.83 9.49
C LEU A 352 16.52 -9.68 10.48
N ALA A 353 15.80 -9.95 11.56
CA ALA A 353 15.39 -8.96 12.56
C ALA A 353 16.49 -8.70 13.59
N LEU A 354 17.58 -8.05 13.15
CA LEU A 354 18.79 -7.78 13.95
C LEU A 354 18.53 -6.93 15.20
N GLU A 355 17.45 -6.14 15.22
CA GLU A 355 17.07 -5.33 16.35
C GLU A 355 16.45 -6.14 17.50
N LEU A 356 15.94 -7.34 17.22
CA LEU A 356 15.27 -8.19 18.21
C LEU A 356 16.29 -8.97 19.05
N LYS A 357 16.27 -8.77 20.37
CA LYS A 357 17.10 -9.55 21.28
C LYS A 357 16.53 -10.96 21.47
N PRO A 358 17.36 -11.98 21.71
CA PRO A 358 16.88 -13.35 21.98
C PRO A 358 15.84 -13.46 23.10
N LYS A 359 15.92 -12.58 24.12
CA LYS A 359 14.92 -12.50 25.19
C LYS A 359 13.55 -12.00 24.69
N GLN A 360 13.53 -11.02 23.78
CA GLN A 360 12.30 -10.48 23.21
C GLN A 360 11.64 -11.49 22.28
N ILE A 361 12.42 -12.17 21.43
CA ILE A 361 11.91 -13.25 20.58
C ILE A 361 11.28 -14.35 21.44
N ARG A 362 11.97 -14.76 22.52
CA ARG A 362 11.44 -15.75 23.46
C ARG A 362 10.13 -15.31 24.09
N PHE A 363 10.04 -14.07 24.56
CA PHE A 363 8.81 -13.50 25.11
C PHE A 363 7.66 -13.56 24.10
N LEU A 364 7.88 -13.12 22.85
CA LEU A 364 6.86 -13.16 21.80
C LEU A 364 6.36 -14.60 21.57
N VAL A 365 7.27 -15.57 21.44
CA VAL A 365 6.91 -16.97 21.25
C VAL A 365 6.14 -17.54 22.45
N GLU A 366 6.59 -17.28 23.68
CA GLU A 366 5.92 -17.76 24.90
C GLU A 366 4.52 -17.14 25.07
N SER A 367 4.36 -15.86 24.76
CA SER A 367 3.07 -15.17 24.79
C SER A 367 2.08 -15.73 23.75
N ALA A 368 2.57 -16.17 22.59
CA ALA A 368 1.75 -16.77 21.56
C ALA A 368 1.32 -18.20 21.89
N LEU A 369 2.16 -18.96 22.60
CA LEU A 369 1.87 -20.34 22.99
C LEU A 369 0.90 -20.47 24.17
N THR A 370 0.81 -19.46 25.04
CA THR A 370 0.01 -19.48 26.28
C THR A 370 -1.48 -19.22 26.08
N SER A 371 -1.95 -19.02 24.84
CA SER A 371 -3.32 -18.59 24.51
C SER A 371 -4.15 -19.70 23.84
N THR A 372 -4.53 -20.75 24.57
CA THR A 372 -5.57 -21.72 24.13
C THR A 372 -6.57 -22.02 25.25
N LYS A 373 -7.46 -21.06 25.53
CA LYS A 373 -8.83 -21.39 25.96
C LYS A 373 -9.80 -20.95 24.86
N LYS A 374 -10.68 -21.88 24.49
CA LYS A 374 -11.70 -21.78 23.44
C LYS A 374 -12.48 -20.47 23.54
N GLY A 375 -12.09 -19.48 22.76
CA GLY A 375 -12.90 -18.32 22.40
C GLY A 375 -12.65 -18.08 20.92
N LYS A 376 -13.72 -18.00 20.10
CA LYS A 376 -13.60 -17.55 18.72
C LYS A 376 -12.91 -16.19 18.74
N LEU A 377 -11.66 -16.11 18.28
CA LEU A 377 -11.06 -14.82 17.93
C LEU A 377 -11.90 -14.26 16.80
N LYS A 378 -12.68 -13.21 17.09
CA LYS A 378 -13.26 -12.36 16.06
C LYS A 378 -12.11 -11.79 15.24
N SER A 379 -12.29 -11.72 13.93
CA SER A 379 -11.48 -10.88 13.05
C SER A 379 -11.41 -9.50 13.67
N VAL A 380 -10.23 -9.09 14.12
CA VAL A 380 -9.99 -7.70 14.50
C VAL A 380 -10.12 -6.92 13.19
N GLU A 381 -11.17 -6.10 13.08
CA GLU A 381 -11.18 -5.02 12.11
C GLU A 381 -9.89 -4.24 12.32
N LEU A 382 -9.13 -4.00 11.25
CA LEU A 382 -7.95 -3.13 11.26
C LEU A 382 -8.34 -1.82 11.95
N ILE A 383 -7.98 -1.67 13.21
CA ILE A 383 -8.16 -0.42 13.94
C ILE A 383 -7.09 0.50 13.37
N PRO A 384 -7.43 1.60 12.69
CA PRO A 384 -6.44 2.59 12.30
C PRO A 384 -5.71 3.02 13.56
N LEU A 385 -4.38 3.08 13.51
CA LEU A 385 -3.55 3.59 14.59
C LEU A 385 -4.03 5.01 14.98
N SER A 386 -4.98 5.11 15.90
CA SER A 386 -5.33 6.36 16.55
C SER A 386 -4.24 6.60 17.58
N LEU A 387 -3.20 7.30 17.14
CA LEU A 387 -2.23 7.94 18.01
C LEU A 387 -3.01 8.75 19.04
N GLU A 388 -2.83 8.45 20.32
CA GLU A 388 -3.23 9.31 21.43
C GLU A 388 -2.32 10.55 21.45
N ASN A 389 -2.46 11.40 20.44
CA ASN A 389 -2.04 12.79 20.50
C ASN A 389 -3.26 13.59 20.94
N LYS A 390 -3.08 14.62 21.78
CA LYS A 390 -4.12 15.60 22.11
C LYS A 390 -4.78 16.02 20.80
N VAL A 391 -6.00 15.54 20.55
CA VAL A 391 -6.70 15.81 19.28
C VAL A 391 -6.96 17.30 19.29
N GLU A 392 -6.20 18.04 18.50
CA GLU A 392 -6.45 19.46 18.30
C GLU A 392 -7.78 19.59 17.58
N VAL A 393 -8.69 20.38 18.13
CA VAL A 393 -10.05 20.59 17.62
C VAL A 393 -10.20 22.04 17.18
N GLY A 394 -11.02 22.27 16.16
CA GLY A 394 -11.42 23.56 15.67
C GLY A 394 -10.28 24.30 15.00
N VAL A 395 -10.18 25.59 15.29
CA VAL A 395 -9.19 26.51 14.71
C VAL A 395 -7.75 26.08 15.00
N ASN A 396 -7.52 25.30 16.06
CA ASN A 396 -6.18 24.81 16.44
C ASN A 396 -5.58 23.83 15.41
N LYS A 397 -6.41 23.19 14.57
CA LYS A 397 -5.97 22.37 13.45
C LYS A 397 -5.29 23.19 12.35
N ILE A 398 -5.58 24.48 12.26
CA ILE A 398 -5.03 25.38 11.25
C ILE A 398 -3.61 25.77 11.67
N LYS A 399 -2.62 25.25 10.97
CA LYS A 399 -1.19 25.49 11.22
C LYS A 399 -0.67 26.68 10.40
N GLY A 400 0.13 27.53 11.05
CA GLY A 400 0.67 28.77 10.47
C GLY A 400 0.63 29.95 11.44
N THR A 401 1.56 30.87 11.21
CA THR A 401 1.86 32.09 12.00
C THR A 401 1.89 33.36 11.15
N SER A 402 1.76 33.25 9.82
CA SER A 402 1.64 34.41 8.94
C SER A 402 0.38 35.23 9.23
N LEU A 403 0.45 36.54 8.98
CA LEU A 403 -0.68 37.46 9.19
C LEU A 403 -1.91 37.03 8.36
N SER A 404 -1.69 36.50 7.15
CA SER A 404 -2.78 36.02 6.30
C SER A 404 -3.48 34.79 6.89
N ILE A 405 -2.74 33.86 7.51
CA ILE A 405 -3.35 32.71 8.19
C ILE A 405 -3.99 33.09 9.52
N ILE A 406 -3.44 34.07 10.25
CA ILE A 406 -4.10 34.61 11.44
C ILE A 406 -5.46 35.22 11.08
N SER A 407 -5.51 36.04 10.02
CA SER A 407 -6.77 36.59 9.50
C SER A 407 -7.76 35.50 9.09
N VAL A 408 -7.30 34.42 8.44
CA VAL A 408 -8.15 33.27 8.09
C VAL A 408 -8.70 32.59 9.35
N LYS A 409 -7.90 32.41 10.40
CA LYS A 409 -8.36 31.83 11.67
C LYS A 409 -9.45 32.68 12.31
N GLU A 410 -9.30 34.00 12.31
CA GLU A 410 -10.33 34.94 12.80
C GLU A 410 -11.61 34.87 11.96
N GLU A 411 -11.49 34.83 10.64
CA GLU A 411 -12.62 34.64 9.73
C GLU A 411 -13.34 33.31 9.98
N VAL A 412 -12.61 32.21 10.22
CA VAL A 412 -13.19 30.91 10.56
C VAL A 412 -14.05 31.00 11.82
N VAL A 413 -13.52 31.56 12.91
CA VAL A 413 -14.27 31.73 14.17
C VAL A 413 -15.50 32.61 13.95
N LYS A 414 -15.34 33.74 13.27
CA LYS A 414 -16.43 34.69 12.99
C LYS A 414 -17.51 34.07 12.11
N TYR A 415 -17.13 33.39 11.02
CA TYR A 415 -18.05 32.85 10.04
C TYR A 415 -18.73 31.56 10.52
N ALA A 416 -18.09 30.82 11.43
CA ALA A 416 -18.68 29.64 12.07
C ALA A 416 -19.98 29.96 12.84
N ALA A 417 -20.11 31.19 13.39
CA ALA A 417 -21.28 31.63 14.15
C ALA A 417 -22.55 31.82 13.30
N PHE A 418 -22.41 32.05 12.00
CA PHE A 418 -23.55 32.26 11.09
C PHE A 418 -24.02 30.94 10.48
N ASP A 419 -25.30 30.85 10.15
CA ASP A 419 -25.91 29.66 9.52
C ASP A 419 -26.14 29.85 8.01
N ILE A 420 -25.22 30.57 7.36
CA ILE A 420 -25.26 30.85 5.92
C ILE A 420 -24.12 30.11 5.19
N PRO A 421 -24.25 29.90 3.86
CA PRO A 421 -23.21 29.28 3.05
C PRO A 421 -21.88 30.03 3.13
N ILE A 422 -20.77 29.28 3.21
CA ILE A 422 -19.41 29.80 3.12
C ILE A 422 -18.74 29.22 1.87
N LEU A 423 -18.07 30.07 1.11
CA LEU A 423 -17.23 29.72 -0.03
C LEU A 423 -15.75 29.85 0.35
N ILE A 424 -15.01 28.76 0.23
CA ILE A 424 -13.56 28.70 0.46
C ILE A 424 -12.86 28.73 -0.90
N LEU A 425 -12.06 29.76 -1.14
CA LEU A 425 -11.28 29.93 -2.36
C LEU A 425 -9.81 29.64 -2.08
N GLY A 426 -9.17 28.87 -2.95
CA GLY A 426 -7.72 28.65 -2.87
C GLY A 426 -7.24 27.53 -3.77
N GLU A 427 -5.95 27.55 -4.08
CA GLU A 427 -5.32 26.56 -4.95
C GLU A 427 -5.44 25.12 -4.41
N THR A 428 -5.11 24.15 -5.26
CA THR A 428 -5.06 22.75 -4.83
C THR A 428 -3.95 22.56 -3.78
N GLY A 429 -4.27 21.89 -2.68
CA GLY A 429 -3.28 21.53 -1.64
C GLY A 429 -3.03 22.60 -0.57
N VAL A 430 -3.78 23.70 -0.52
CA VAL A 430 -3.64 24.75 0.54
C VAL A 430 -4.32 24.41 1.87
N GLY A 431 -5.13 23.35 1.94
CA GLY A 431 -5.84 22.89 3.15
C GLY A 431 -7.32 23.31 3.27
N LYS A 432 -8.06 23.41 2.16
CA LYS A 432 -9.49 23.82 2.14
C LYS A 432 -10.38 22.93 3.01
N ASP A 433 -10.10 21.64 3.04
CA ASP A 433 -10.75 20.61 3.85
C ASP A 433 -10.54 20.83 5.36
N VAL A 434 -9.33 21.20 5.77
CA VAL A 434 -9.01 21.52 7.18
C VAL A 434 -9.79 22.76 7.63
N ILE A 435 -9.89 23.77 6.76
CA ILE A 435 -10.67 24.98 7.02
C ILE A 435 -12.17 24.66 7.14
N ALA A 436 -12.73 23.86 6.23
CA ALA A 436 -14.13 23.46 6.28
C ALA A 436 -14.48 22.71 7.57
N ASN A 437 -13.61 21.79 8.00
CA ASN A 437 -13.76 21.09 9.27
C ASN A 437 -13.68 22.06 10.47
N ALA A 438 -12.70 22.97 10.48
CA ALA A 438 -12.57 23.95 11.56
C ALA A 438 -13.83 24.84 11.67
N ILE A 439 -14.40 25.29 10.55
CA ILE A 439 -15.66 26.05 10.54
C ILE A 439 -16.80 25.24 11.18
N HIS A 440 -16.92 23.94 10.87
CA HIS A 440 -17.94 23.09 11.47
C HIS A 440 -17.73 22.92 12.97
N GLU A 441 -16.50 22.64 13.40
CA GLU A 441 -16.13 22.41 14.81
C GLU A 441 -16.28 23.68 15.67
N GLU A 442 -16.09 24.86 15.10
CA GLU A 442 -16.34 26.15 15.78
C GLU A 442 -17.82 26.59 15.73
N SER A 443 -18.67 25.90 14.97
CA SER A 443 -20.07 26.29 14.81
C SER A 443 -20.97 25.72 15.91
N LYS A 444 -22.20 26.25 15.98
CA LYS A 444 -23.28 25.65 16.80
C LYS A 444 -23.63 24.22 16.40
N ARG A 445 -23.15 23.76 15.23
CA ARG A 445 -23.43 22.43 14.65
C ARG A 445 -22.31 21.41 14.92
N LYS A 446 -21.29 21.73 15.72
CA LYS A 446 -20.14 20.84 16.03
C LYS A 446 -20.48 19.46 16.59
N GLY A 447 -21.67 19.29 17.17
CA GLY A 447 -22.18 18.01 17.67
C GLY A 447 -23.02 17.21 16.67
N HIS A 448 -23.15 17.71 15.44
CA HIS A 448 -23.90 17.09 14.35
C HIS A 448 -22.95 16.56 13.27
N SER A 449 -23.48 15.85 12.27
CA SER A 449 -22.65 15.25 11.21
C SER A 449 -21.94 16.31 10.37
N PHE A 450 -20.73 15.97 9.92
CA PHE A 450 -20.00 16.68 8.88
C PHE A 450 -19.79 15.70 7.72
N ILE A 451 -20.39 15.97 6.57
CA ILE A 451 -20.32 15.10 5.39
C ILE A 451 -19.59 15.86 4.29
N ALA A 452 -18.45 15.33 3.84
CA ALA A 452 -17.63 15.92 2.77
C ALA A 452 -17.77 15.12 1.48
N ILE A 453 -17.91 15.81 0.36
CA ILE A 453 -17.97 15.21 -0.97
C ILE A 453 -17.14 16.04 -1.94
N ASN A 454 -16.36 15.36 -2.79
CA ASN A 454 -15.62 15.99 -3.88
C ASN A 454 -16.44 15.88 -5.16
N CYS A 455 -16.87 17.03 -5.69
CA CYS A 455 -17.74 17.11 -6.86
C CYS A 455 -17.04 16.72 -8.17
N SER A 456 -15.71 16.82 -8.25
CA SER A 456 -14.94 16.49 -9.46
C SER A 456 -14.68 14.99 -9.65
N ALA A 457 -14.78 14.20 -8.57
CA ALA A 457 -14.40 12.79 -8.55
C ALA A 457 -15.52 11.83 -9.00
N ILE A 458 -16.74 12.33 -9.17
CA ILE A 458 -17.97 11.53 -9.36
C ILE A 458 -18.68 11.98 -10.64
N THR A 459 -19.27 11.05 -11.39
CA THR A 459 -20.07 11.38 -12.58
C THR A 459 -21.33 12.17 -12.20
N GLU A 460 -21.85 13.00 -13.09
CA GLU A 460 -23.01 13.86 -12.81
C GLU A 460 -24.22 13.09 -12.25
N SER A 461 -24.60 11.97 -12.87
CA SER A 461 -25.75 11.17 -12.43
C SER A 461 -25.56 10.57 -11.04
N LEU A 462 -24.34 10.11 -10.72
CA LEU A 462 -24.02 9.57 -9.41
C LEU A 462 -23.92 10.69 -8.37
N LEU A 463 -23.31 11.82 -8.71
CA LEU A 463 -23.26 13.00 -7.84
C LEU A 463 -24.66 13.51 -7.49
N GLN A 464 -25.57 13.50 -8.46
CA GLN A 464 -26.97 13.87 -8.26
C GLN A 464 -27.68 12.89 -7.32
N SER A 465 -27.48 11.58 -7.51
CA SER A 465 -28.02 10.54 -6.63
C SER A 465 -27.43 10.62 -5.22
N GLU A 466 -26.14 10.86 -5.07
CA GLU A 466 -25.47 10.98 -3.76
C GLU A 466 -25.94 12.24 -3.01
N LEU A 467 -26.00 13.40 -3.67
CA LEU A 467 -26.41 14.64 -3.02
C LEU A 467 -27.91 14.66 -2.65
N PHE A 468 -28.75 14.24 -3.58
CA PHE A 468 -30.22 14.41 -3.48
C PHE A 468 -30.97 13.11 -3.18
N GLY A 469 -30.33 11.95 -3.25
CA GLY A 469 -30.99 10.66 -3.12
C GLY A 469 -31.81 10.31 -4.37
N HIS A 470 -32.38 9.11 -4.38
CA HIS A 470 -33.26 8.65 -5.45
C HIS A 470 -34.39 7.78 -4.90
N GLU A 471 -35.52 7.78 -5.61
CA GLU A 471 -36.60 6.83 -5.37
C GLU A 471 -36.34 5.50 -6.08
N ALA A 472 -36.99 4.42 -5.61
CA ALA A 472 -36.91 3.14 -6.30
C ALA A 472 -37.46 3.29 -7.74
N GLY A 473 -36.71 2.80 -8.72
CA GLY A 473 -37.04 2.90 -10.14
C GLY A 473 -36.62 4.21 -10.83
N ALA A 474 -35.87 5.10 -10.16
CA ALA A 474 -35.44 6.36 -10.74
C ALA A 474 -34.50 6.22 -11.97
N TYR A 475 -33.72 5.15 -12.04
CA TYR A 475 -32.85 4.80 -13.17
C TYR A 475 -32.53 3.29 -13.18
N SER A 476 -31.96 2.79 -14.27
CA SER A 476 -31.54 1.39 -14.41
C SER A 476 -30.54 0.99 -13.31
N GLY A 477 -30.99 0.20 -12.33
CA GLY A 477 -30.20 -0.22 -11.17
C GLY A 477 -30.71 0.34 -9.82
N ALA A 478 -31.60 1.32 -9.82
CA ALA A 478 -32.22 1.90 -8.62
C ALA A 478 -33.30 0.97 -8.01
N THR A 479 -32.88 -0.20 -7.52
CA THR A 479 -33.80 -1.23 -6.97
C THR A 479 -34.40 -0.86 -5.62
N LYS A 480 -33.78 0.06 -4.88
CA LYS A 480 -34.24 0.58 -3.59
C LYS A 480 -34.10 2.10 -3.58
N ALA A 481 -34.90 2.78 -2.78
CA ALA A 481 -34.72 4.19 -2.52
C ALA A 481 -33.42 4.42 -1.72
N HIS A 482 -32.73 5.52 -2.02
CA HIS A 482 -31.50 5.96 -1.36
C HIS A 482 -31.68 7.37 -0.84
N LYS A 483 -31.22 7.61 0.40
CA LYS A 483 -31.24 8.93 1.02
C LYS A 483 -30.01 9.70 0.58
N GLY A 484 -30.20 10.94 0.13
CA GLY A 484 -29.07 11.79 -0.26
C GLY A 484 -28.36 12.41 0.93
N ILE A 485 -27.15 12.90 0.69
CA ILE A 485 -26.28 13.57 1.66
C ILE A 485 -26.97 14.75 2.35
N PHE A 486 -27.81 15.51 1.63
CA PHE A 486 -28.56 16.61 2.26
C PHE A 486 -29.57 16.12 3.31
N GLU A 487 -30.14 14.92 3.13
CA GLU A 487 -31.02 14.27 4.11
C GLU A 487 -30.20 13.70 5.27
N GLU A 488 -29.13 12.97 4.95
CA GLU A 488 -28.27 12.29 5.93
C GLU A 488 -27.52 13.28 6.84
N ALA A 489 -27.15 14.44 6.30
CA ALA A 489 -26.53 15.50 7.08
C ALA A 489 -27.48 16.05 8.15
N GLY A 490 -28.79 16.00 7.97
CA GLY A 490 -29.76 16.48 8.97
C GLY A 490 -29.45 17.91 9.43
N LYS A 491 -29.18 18.11 10.74
CA LYS A 491 -28.75 19.41 11.32
C LYS A 491 -27.23 19.65 11.27
N GLY A 492 -26.51 18.85 10.51
CA GLY A 492 -25.07 18.91 10.33
C GLY A 492 -24.62 19.92 9.28
N THR A 493 -23.44 19.67 8.71
CA THR A 493 -22.80 20.47 7.68
C THR A 493 -22.41 19.58 6.50
N VAL A 494 -22.70 20.02 5.28
CA VAL A 494 -22.25 19.41 4.03
C VAL A 494 -21.12 20.26 3.44
N PHE A 495 -19.99 19.63 3.17
CA PHE A 495 -18.83 20.24 2.51
C PHE A 495 -18.73 19.77 1.06
N LEU A 496 -18.84 20.71 0.12
CA LEU A 496 -18.76 20.49 -1.32
C LEU A 496 -17.40 20.96 -1.84
N ASP A 497 -16.47 20.04 -2.08
CA ASP A 497 -15.15 20.37 -2.66
C ASP A 497 -15.19 20.37 -4.19
N GLU A 498 -14.34 21.20 -4.78
CA GLU A 498 -14.25 21.47 -6.22
C GLU A 498 -15.60 21.79 -6.90
N ILE A 499 -16.36 22.72 -6.29
CA ILE A 499 -17.67 23.15 -6.81
C ILE A 499 -17.59 23.86 -8.18
N GLY A 500 -16.41 24.31 -8.60
CA GLY A 500 -16.21 24.98 -9.89
C GLY A 500 -16.38 24.07 -11.11
N ASP A 501 -16.30 22.75 -10.91
CA ASP A 501 -16.31 21.75 -11.99
C ASP A 501 -17.66 21.00 -12.12
N ILE A 502 -18.71 21.44 -11.42
CA ILE A 502 -20.04 20.82 -11.55
C ILE A 502 -20.73 21.20 -12.87
N SER A 503 -21.51 20.24 -13.40
CA SER A 503 -22.31 20.43 -14.61
C SER A 503 -23.35 21.55 -14.48
N ARG A 504 -23.83 22.08 -15.62
CA ARG A 504 -24.93 23.06 -15.63
C ARG A 504 -26.21 22.52 -14.98
N GLY A 505 -26.52 21.24 -15.15
CA GLY A 505 -27.68 20.59 -14.51
C GLY A 505 -27.58 20.62 -12.99
N MET A 506 -26.40 20.27 -12.47
CA MET A 506 -26.10 20.33 -11.03
C MET A 506 -26.11 21.76 -10.49
N GLN A 507 -25.65 22.75 -11.26
CA GLN A 507 -25.73 24.16 -10.85
C GLN A 507 -27.18 24.60 -10.62
N VAL A 508 -28.11 24.17 -11.48
CA VAL A 508 -29.55 24.48 -11.32
C VAL A 508 -30.13 23.80 -10.09
N ALA A 509 -29.78 22.53 -9.85
CA ALA A 509 -30.26 21.80 -8.68
C ALA A 509 -29.74 22.40 -7.37
N LEU A 510 -28.44 22.73 -7.32
CA LEU A 510 -27.83 23.33 -6.15
C LEU A 510 -28.31 24.77 -5.89
N LEU A 511 -28.60 25.54 -6.94
CA LEU A 511 -29.22 26.85 -6.79
C LEU A 511 -30.56 26.73 -6.05
N ARG A 512 -31.43 25.78 -6.42
CA ARG A 512 -32.70 25.54 -5.71
C ARG A 512 -32.48 25.23 -4.22
N VAL A 513 -31.51 24.38 -3.91
CA VAL A 513 -31.13 24.07 -2.53
C VAL A 513 -30.72 25.33 -1.75
N LEU A 514 -29.91 26.20 -2.34
CA LEU A 514 -29.44 27.42 -1.68
C LEU A 514 -30.49 28.54 -1.62
N GLU A 515 -31.49 28.51 -2.50
CA GLU A 515 -32.54 29.52 -2.58
C GLU A 515 -33.78 29.18 -1.77
N SER A 516 -34.35 28.00 -1.98
CA SER A 516 -35.59 27.56 -1.32
C SER A 516 -35.36 26.71 -0.08
N GLY A 517 -34.12 26.25 0.16
CA GLY A 517 -33.84 25.31 1.25
C GLY A 517 -34.47 23.94 1.00
N GLU A 518 -34.72 23.57 -0.25
CA GLU A 518 -35.35 22.31 -0.62
C GLU A 518 -34.60 21.64 -1.78
N TYR A 519 -34.65 20.32 -1.82
CA TYR A 519 -34.14 19.50 -2.92
C TYR A 519 -35.21 18.54 -3.42
N ARG A 520 -34.99 17.95 -4.59
CA ARG A 520 -35.85 16.88 -5.14
C ARG A 520 -35.02 15.62 -5.37
N PRO A 521 -35.37 14.48 -4.75
CA PRO A 521 -34.74 13.20 -5.07
C PRO A 521 -34.91 12.86 -6.55
N VAL A 522 -33.94 12.15 -7.13
CA VAL A 522 -34.02 11.68 -8.51
C VAL A 522 -35.22 10.74 -8.64
N GLY A 523 -36.07 10.97 -9.65
CA GLY A 523 -37.31 10.21 -9.86
C GLY A 523 -38.50 10.65 -8.99
N SER A 524 -38.33 11.64 -8.10
CA SER A 524 -39.42 12.19 -7.28
C SER A 524 -39.89 13.56 -7.78
N ALA A 525 -41.20 13.76 -7.82
CA ALA A 525 -41.81 15.07 -8.05
C ALA A 525 -41.93 15.92 -6.77
N LYS A 526 -41.79 15.31 -5.58
CA LYS A 526 -42.01 15.98 -4.29
C LYS A 526 -40.70 16.58 -3.77
N PRO A 527 -40.66 17.90 -3.50
CA PRO A 527 -39.51 18.50 -2.83
C PRO A 527 -39.44 18.08 -1.36
N ARG A 528 -38.23 18.12 -0.80
CA ARG A 528 -37.91 17.84 0.61
C ARG A 528 -37.03 18.97 1.16
N PRO A 529 -37.26 19.44 2.39
CA PRO A 529 -36.45 20.50 2.98
C PRO A 529 -35.06 19.99 3.39
N ILE A 530 -34.06 20.87 3.32
CA ILE A 530 -32.74 20.66 3.92
C ILE A 530 -32.68 21.36 5.29
N HIS A 531 -31.96 20.76 6.23
CA HIS A 531 -31.67 21.39 7.53
C HIS A 531 -30.18 21.62 7.77
N CYS A 532 -29.33 21.16 6.86
CA CYS A 532 -27.89 21.20 6.99
C CYS A 532 -27.31 22.53 6.47
N ARG A 533 -26.16 22.91 7.01
CA ARG A 533 -25.36 24.02 6.50
C ARG A 533 -24.54 23.57 5.30
N ILE A 534 -24.32 24.44 4.32
CA ILE A 534 -23.46 24.16 3.16
C ILE A 534 -22.16 24.97 3.26
N ILE A 535 -21.02 24.29 3.09
CA ILE A 535 -19.72 24.90 2.87
C ILE A 535 -19.25 24.44 1.49
N ALA A 536 -18.80 25.34 0.64
CA ALA A 536 -18.29 25.02 -0.70
C ALA A 536 -16.82 25.42 -0.82
N ALA A 537 -16.05 24.70 -1.62
CA ALA A 537 -14.65 25.02 -1.92
C ALA A 537 -14.36 24.86 -3.41
N THR A 538 -13.42 25.65 -3.93
CA THR A 538 -12.89 25.47 -5.29
C THR A 538 -11.51 26.12 -5.46
N ASN A 539 -10.73 25.60 -6.39
CA ASN A 539 -9.54 26.26 -6.94
C ASN A 539 -9.82 27.12 -8.18
N ALA A 540 -11.00 27.00 -8.80
CA ALA A 540 -11.32 27.70 -10.03
C ALA A 540 -11.68 29.17 -9.78
N LEU A 541 -11.31 30.04 -10.72
CA LEU A 541 -11.78 31.42 -10.77
C LEU A 541 -13.23 31.45 -11.25
N LEU A 542 -14.17 31.42 -10.31
CA LEU A 542 -15.60 31.32 -10.60
C LEU A 542 -16.12 32.51 -11.41
N GLU A 543 -15.58 33.71 -11.19
CA GLU A 543 -15.92 34.90 -11.98
C GLU A 543 -15.59 34.69 -13.46
N THR A 544 -14.38 34.23 -13.78
CA THR A 544 -13.97 33.91 -15.15
C THR A 544 -14.84 32.80 -15.75
N ARG A 545 -15.15 31.75 -14.98
CA ARG A 545 -16.05 30.68 -15.43
C ARG A 545 -17.47 31.18 -15.70
N VAL A 546 -17.93 32.24 -15.03
CA VAL A 546 -19.22 32.90 -15.34
C VAL A 546 -19.14 33.63 -16.67
N ASP A 547 -18.06 34.40 -16.90
CA ASP A 547 -17.85 35.16 -18.13
C ASP A 547 -17.74 34.24 -19.36
N GLU A 548 -17.09 33.09 -19.19
CA GLU A 548 -16.97 32.04 -20.21
C GLU A 548 -18.27 31.21 -20.42
N GLY A 549 -19.29 31.42 -19.59
CA GLY A 549 -20.54 30.67 -19.69
C GLY A 549 -20.45 29.21 -19.24
N PHE A 550 -19.48 28.86 -18.38
CA PHE A 550 -19.40 27.54 -17.74
C PHE A 550 -20.06 27.51 -16.36
N PHE A 551 -20.12 28.65 -15.67
CA PHE A 551 -20.73 28.78 -14.34
C PHE A 551 -21.90 29.75 -14.34
N ARG A 552 -22.83 29.56 -13.41
CA ARG A 552 -24.07 30.34 -13.31
C ARG A 552 -23.86 31.54 -12.40
N LYS A 553 -24.13 32.75 -12.91
CA LYS A 553 -23.94 34.01 -12.18
C LYS A 553 -24.80 34.08 -10.90
N ASP A 554 -26.03 33.62 -10.97
CA ASP A 554 -26.97 33.54 -9.84
C ASP A 554 -26.51 32.57 -8.75
N LEU A 555 -26.01 31.39 -9.13
CA LEU A 555 -25.41 30.45 -8.18
C LEU A 555 -24.16 31.03 -7.49
N LEU A 556 -23.29 31.71 -8.26
CA LEU A 556 -22.11 32.39 -7.69
C LEU A 556 -22.53 33.42 -6.64
N PHE A 557 -23.55 34.23 -6.90
CA PHE A 557 -24.05 35.21 -5.92
C PHE A 557 -24.58 34.55 -4.64
N ARG A 558 -25.21 33.37 -4.72
CA ARG A 558 -25.69 32.63 -3.54
C ARG A 558 -24.56 32.01 -2.72
N LEU A 559 -23.51 31.54 -3.38
CA LEU A 559 -22.32 30.97 -2.73
C LEU A 559 -21.42 32.05 -2.11
N LYS A 560 -21.27 33.20 -2.76
CA LYS A 560 -20.34 34.28 -2.38
C LYS A 560 -20.80 35.14 -1.19
N ARG A 561 -21.66 34.62 -0.32
CA ARG A 561 -22.21 35.35 0.86
C ARG A 561 -21.15 35.58 1.93
N LEU A 562 -20.41 34.54 2.28
CA LEU A 562 -19.21 34.60 3.10
C LEU A 562 -18.10 33.93 2.33
N VAL A 563 -16.95 34.59 2.21
CA VAL A 563 -15.82 34.10 1.43
C VAL A 563 -14.59 34.07 2.31
N ILE A 564 -13.93 32.92 2.37
CA ILE A 564 -12.60 32.77 2.96
C ILE A 564 -11.62 32.52 1.82
N LYS A 565 -10.60 33.38 1.69
CA LYS A 565 -9.55 33.21 0.68
C LYS A 565 -8.30 32.66 1.35
N LEU A 566 -7.82 31.53 0.86
CA LEU A 566 -6.59 30.91 1.31
C LEU A 566 -5.45 31.27 0.37
N PRO A 567 -4.41 31.96 0.86
CA PRO A 567 -3.25 32.26 0.04
C PRO A 567 -2.45 30.98 -0.24
N PRO A 568 -1.86 30.86 -1.45
CA PRO A 568 -0.91 29.82 -1.75
C PRO A 568 0.32 29.93 -0.83
N LEU A 569 1.04 28.83 -0.67
CA LEU A 569 2.14 28.71 0.27
C LEU A 569 3.29 29.69 -0.03
N ARG A 570 3.55 29.96 -1.32
CA ARG A 570 4.53 30.95 -1.79
C ARG A 570 4.27 32.39 -1.32
N GLU A 571 3.02 32.74 -1.01
CA GLU A 571 2.66 34.07 -0.49
C GLU A 571 2.80 34.17 1.04
N ARG A 572 3.19 33.07 1.70
CA ARG A 572 3.34 32.98 3.17
C ARG A 572 4.64 32.26 3.57
N PRO A 573 5.82 32.81 3.24
CA PRO A 573 7.12 32.16 3.49
C PRO A 573 7.40 31.86 4.97
N LYS A 574 6.89 32.69 5.90
CA LYS A 574 6.97 32.42 7.35
C LYS A 574 6.30 31.10 7.74
N ASP A 575 5.23 30.72 7.04
CA ASP A 575 4.54 29.46 7.28
C ASP A 575 5.29 28.28 6.66
N ILE A 576 6.08 28.48 5.61
CA ILE A 576 6.92 27.41 5.04
C ILE A 576 7.86 26.90 6.12
N LYS A 577 8.57 27.78 6.82
CA LYS A 577 9.46 27.39 7.91
C LYS A 577 8.69 26.68 9.03
N TYR A 578 7.62 27.29 9.55
CA TYR A 578 6.83 26.72 10.63
C TYR A 578 6.26 25.33 10.28
N LEU A 579 5.69 25.19 9.08
CA LEU A 579 5.12 23.92 8.60
C LEU A 579 6.22 22.90 8.35
N SER A 580 7.40 23.34 7.89
CA SER A 580 8.54 22.45 7.68
C SER A 580 8.99 21.84 9.00
N ASP A 581 9.22 22.67 10.02
CA ASP A 581 9.57 22.23 11.37
C ASP A 581 8.51 21.30 11.96
N TYR A 582 7.23 21.65 11.74
CA TYR A 582 6.09 20.87 12.20
C TYR A 582 6.08 19.49 11.56
N PHE A 583 6.09 19.37 10.23
CA PHE A 583 6.09 18.08 9.54
C PHE A 583 7.35 17.28 9.80
N LEU A 584 8.49 17.95 9.93
CA LEU A 584 9.77 17.33 10.24
C LEU A 584 9.74 16.62 11.61
N ASN A 585 8.95 17.15 12.55
CA ASN A 585 8.89 16.64 13.92
C ASN A 585 7.53 16.02 14.33
N PHE A 586 6.55 15.91 13.42
CA PHE A 586 5.17 15.48 13.69
C PHE A 586 5.00 14.06 14.29
N ASN A 587 6.07 13.24 14.34
CA ASN A 587 6.04 11.84 14.80
C ASN A 587 7.22 11.44 15.73
N LYS A 588 7.92 12.40 16.36
CA LYS A 588 9.00 12.10 17.33
C LYS A 588 8.46 12.19 18.76
N ASP A 589 8.26 11.04 19.41
CA ASP A 589 7.86 10.98 20.83
C ASP A 589 9.04 11.03 21.82
N SER A 590 10.29 10.88 21.36
CA SER A 590 11.46 10.93 22.24
C SER A 590 12.78 10.97 21.44
N GLY A 591 13.41 12.14 21.33
CA GLY A 591 14.74 12.33 20.72
C GLY A 591 15.04 13.80 20.39
N ASP A 592 16.28 14.07 19.94
CA ASP A 592 16.70 15.39 19.46
C ASP A 592 15.85 15.84 18.25
N LYS A 593 15.49 17.13 18.23
CA LYS A 593 14.71 17.72 17.13
C LYS A 593 15.48 17.56 15.83
N ALA A 594 14.79 17.12 14.79
CA ALA A 594 15.35 17.20 13.44
C ALA A 594 15.37 18.67 13.01
N ILE A 595 16.45 19.10 12.36
CA ILE A 595 16.68 20.49 11.94
C ILE A 595 17.11 20.48 10.46
N LEU A 596 16.63 21.47 9.71
CA LEU A 596 17.08 21.72 8.35
C LEU A 596 18.33 22.61 8.39
N SER A 597 19.28 22.40 7.48
CA SER A 597 20.40 23.32 7.32
C SER A 597 19.90 24.70 6.87
N PRO A 598 20.60 25.80 7.18
CA PRO A 598 20.21 27.13 6.74
C PRO A 598 19.99 27.24 5.21
N GLU A 599 20.82 26.55 4.44
CA GLU A 599 20.77 26.52 2.97
C GLU A 599 19.52 25.77 2.48
N LEU A 600 19.16 24.68 3.17
CA LEU A 600 17.94 23.93 2.87
C LEU A 600 16.68 24.72 3.25
N GLU A 601 16.69 25.42 4.39
CA GLU A 601 15.59 26.31 4.79
C GLU A 601 15.38 27.43 3.76
N GLU A 602 16.46 28.05 3.28
CA GLU A 602 16.40 29.08 2.25
C GLU A 602 15.84 28.53 0.93
N ALA A 603 16.30 27.35 0.51
CA ALA A 603 15.77 26.69 -0.68
C ALA A 603 14.28 26.37 -0.56
N PHE A 604 13.82 25.94 0.62
CA PHE A 604 12.39 25.71 0.89
C PHE A 604 11.59 27.01 0.79
N GLN A 605 12.13 28.12 1.29
CA GLN A 605 11.45 29.41 1.23
C GLN A 605 11.38 29.98 -0.19
N ASN A 606 12.40 29.72 -1.02
CA ASN A 606 12.48 30.23 -2.39
C ASN A 606 11.75 29.35 -3.42
N TYR A 607 11.36 28.13 -3.05
CA TYR A 607 10.61 27.25 -3.95
C TYR A 607 9.13 27.66 -4.05
N ASN A 608 8.56 27.54 -5.26
CA ASN A 608 7.20 28.02 -5.56
C ASN A 608 6.08 27.15 -4.96
N TRP A 609 6.38 25.90 -4.58
CA TRP A 609 5.42 24.92 -4.05
C TRP A 609 4.09 24.87 -4.83
N PRO A 610 4.09 24.46 -6.12
CA PRO A 610 2.86 24.38 -6.93
C PRO A 610 1.77 23.47 -6.33
N GLY A 611 2.13 22.46 -5.54
CA GLY A 611 1.20 21.61 -4.78
C GLY A 611 0.97 22.08 -3.33
N ASN A 612 1.44 23.27 -2.98
CA ASN A 612 1.26 23.94 -1.70
C ASN A 612 1.66 23.06 -0.50
N ILE A 613 0.86 23.05 0.58
CA ILE A 613 1.16 22.31 1.82
C ILE A 613 1.24 20.80 1.56
N ARG A 614 0.44 20.29 0.61
CA ARG A 614 0.44 18.85 0.27
C ARG A 614 1.79 18.43 -0.31
N GLU A 615 2.36 19.24 -1.20
CA GLU A 615 3.69 18.98 -1.76
C GLU A 615 4.79 19.12 -0.71
N LEU A 616 4.79 20.20 0.07
CA LEU A 616 5.75 20.41 1.16
C LEU A 616 5.77 19.23 2.14
N LYS A 617 4.58 18.80 2.58
CA LYS A 617 4.43 17.65 3.47
C LYS A 617 5.00 16.37 2.85
N ASN A 618 4.66 16.08 1.60
CA ASN A 618 5.13 14.90 0.91
C ASN A 618 6.66 14.88 0.76
N GLU A 619 7.26 16.03 0.44
CA GLU A 619 8.70 16.13 0.25
C GLU A 619 9.44 15.95 1.59
N ILE A 620 8.97 16.57 2.67
CA ILE A 620 9.54 16.38 4.02
C ILE A 620 9.37 14.94 4.49
N GLU A 621 8.20 14.34 4.28
CA GLU A 621 7.96 12.93 4.62
C GLU A 621 8.91 12.02 3.86
N LYS A 622 9.11 12.27 2.56
CA LYS A 622 10.04 11.52 1.70
C LYS A 622 11.49 11.69 2.15
N MET A 623 11.93 12.92 2.41
CA MET A 623 13.28 13.22 2.91
C MET A 623 13.54 12.52 4.24
N ARG A 624 12.59 12.60 5.18
CA ARG A 624 12.68 11.91 6.47
C ARG A 624 12.69 10.40 6.35
N LEU A 625 12.00 9.85 5.36
CA LEU A 625 12.01 8.43 5.09
C LEU A 625 13.38 8.00 4.57
N LEU A 626 13.89 8.68 3.55
CA LEU A 626 15.14 8.33 2.88
C LEU A 626 16.37 8.59 3.75
N HIS A 627 16.27 9.46 4.76
CA HIS A 627 17.37 9.83 5.66
C HIS A 627 16.90 9.83 7.12
N SER A 628 16.27 8.74 7.53
CA SER A 628 15.65 8.56 8.86
C SER A 628 16.65 8.55 10.02
N GLU A 629 17.91 8.21 9.73
CA GLU A 629 19.05 8.24 10.65
C GLU A 629 19.56 9.65 10.94
N LYS A 630 19.23 10.63 10.09
CA LYS A 630 19.73 12.00 10.22
C LYS A 630 18.86 12.82 11.17
N SER A 631 19.51 13.62 12.00
CA SER A 631 18.88 14.72 12.75
C SER A 631 19.14 16.09 12.11
N TYR A 632 20.05 16.16 11.14
CA TYR A 632 20.42 17.36 10.39
C TYR A 632 20.32 17.06 8.89
N TYR A 633 19.48 17.81 8.19
CA TYR A 633 19.17 17.59 6.77
C TYR A 633 19.75 18.71 5.91
N VAL A 634 20.31 18.34 4.75
CA VAL A 634 21.03 19.25 3.84
C VAL A 634 20.43 19.23 2.43
N LEU A 635 20.89 20.12 1.54
CA LEU A 635 20.40 20.24 0.15
C LEU A 635 20.49 18.95 -0.68
N GLU A 636 21.42 18.07 -0.36
CA GLU A 636 21.56 16.76 -1.03
C GLU A 636 20.39 15.82 -0.72
N ASP A 637 19.70 16.00 0.40
CA ASP A 637 18.68 15.08 0.92
C ASP A 637 17.28 15.27 0.27
N VAL A 638 17.15 16.25 -0.62
CA VAL A 638 15.86 16.61 -1.27
C VAL A 638 15.92 16.49 -2.79
N ASN A 639 14.79 16.15 -3.41
CA ASN A 639 14.74 15.80 -4.84
C ASN A 639 13.94 16.79 -5.70
N PHE A 640 13.35 17.83 -5.11
CA PHE A 640 12.59 18.85 -5.84
C PHE A 640 13.45 19.90 -6.56
N LEU A 641 14.76 19.95 -6.28
CA LEU A 641 15.74 20.84 -6.93
C LEU A 641 16.59 20.05 -7.93
N SER A 642 16.82 20.63 -9.11
CA SER A 642 17.78 20.09 -10.08
C SER A 642 19.22 20.24 -9.60
N LEU A 643 20.15 19.43 -10.15
CA LEU A 643 21.58 19.49 -9.81
C LEU A 643 22.20 20.86 -10.11
N ASP A 644 21.66 21.61 -11.07
CA ASP A 644 22.14 22.96 -11.43
C ASP A 644 21.60 24.03 -10.47
N GLU A 645 20.36 23.89 -9.99
CA GLU A 645 19.77 24.76 -8.94
C GLU A 645 20.42 24.54 -7.58
N LYS A 646 20.84 23.31 -7.26
CA LYS A 646 21.60 23.02 -6.05
C LYS A 646 22.95 23.72 -6.04
N LYS A 647 23.62 23.85 -7.19
CA LYS A 647 24.92 24.53 -7.31
C LYS A 647 24.82 26.06 -7.21
N SER A 648 23.77 26.67 -7.76
CA SER A 648 23.61 28.13 -7.71
C SER A 648 23.33 28.68 -6.30
N ILE A 649 22.63 27.90 -5.47
CA ILE A 649 22.35 28.26 -4.06
C ILE A 649 23.63 28.20 -3.22
N VAL A 650 24.45 27.16 -3.40
CA VAL A 650 25.71 26.98 -2.66
C VAL A 650 26.73 28.10 -2.96
N VAL A 651 26.76 28.62 -4.19
CA VAL A 651 27.69 29.70 -4.60
C VAL A 651 27.40 31.05 -3.91
N SER A 652 26.20 31.25 -3.36
CA SER A 652 25.78 32.54 -2.79
C SER A 652 26.23 32.77 -1.33
N ILE A 653 26.71 31.73 -0.63
CA ILE A 653 26.89 31.75 0.84
C ILE A 653 28.37 31.76 1.27
N ASP A 654 29.33 31.58 0.35
CA ASP A 654 30.75 31.48 0.71
C ASP A 654 31.41 32.82 1.07
N LYS A 655 31.36 33.20 2.36
CA LYS A 655 32.44 33.90 3.06
C LYS A 655 32.73 33.30 4.45
N ILE A 656 33.72 32.39 4.48
CA ILE A 656 34.79 32.17 5.50
C ILE A 656 34.41 31.30 6.75
N PRO A 657 35.31 30.41 7.31
CA PRO A 657 36.39 29.59 6.73
C PRO A 657 36.40 28.10 7.18
N GLU A 658 37.21 27.30 6.48
CA GLU A 658 37.58 25.89 6.77
C GLU A 658 38.22 25.64 8.15
N LYS A 659 37.98 24.45 8.73
CA LYS A 659 38.90 23.26 8.82
C LYS A 659 38.55 22.35 10.02
N LYS A 660 38.44 21.04 9.79
CA LYS A 660 39.42 20.02 10.26
C LYS A 660 39.03 18.60 9.85
N GLU A 661 40.03 17.91 9.31
CA GLU A 661 40.06 16.51 8.90
C GLU A 661 39.71 15.55 10.04
N PHE A 662 39.08 14.42 9.71
CA PHE A 662 39.17 13.20 10.50
C PHE A 662 39.58 12.02 9.62
N ILE A 663 40.53 11.27 10.18
CA ILE A 663 41.43 10.30 9.58
C ILE A 663 40.69 8.99 9.24
N SER A 664 40.92 8.47 8.03
CA SER A 664 40.54 7.13 7.61
C SER A 664 41.40 6.07 8.32
N HIS A 665 40.78 5.07 8.92
CA HIS A 665 41.46 3.83 9.33
C HIS A 665 40.98 2.68 8.44
N GLU A 666 41.90 2.11 7.67
CA GLU A 666 41.78 0.80 7.03
C GLU A 666 41.77 -0.30 8.10
N ILE A 667 40.85 -1.27 7.97
CA ILE A 667 40.95 -2.54 8.68
C ILE A 667 40.90 -3.69 7.67
N THR A 668 41.94 -4.50 7.78
CA THR A 668 42.35 -5.68 7.04
C THR A 668 41.31 -6.80 7.05
N VAL A 669 41.02 -7.35 5.87
CA VAL A 669 40.18 -8.55 5.67
C VAL A 669 41.03 -9.81 5.86
N GLY A 670 40.65 -10.64 6.84
CA GLY A 670 41.28 -11.93 7.11
C GLY A 670 40.26 -13.02 7.46
N LYS A 671 39.92 -13.85 6.46
CA LYS A 671 39.48 -15.25 6.48
C LYS A 671 38.58 -15.74 7.64
N SER A 672 37.37 -16.20 7.28
CA SER A 672 37.09 -17.63 7.12
C SER A 672 35.62 -17.88 6.77
N GLU A 673 35.40 -18.49 5.61
CA GLU A 673 34.12 -19.01 5.16
C GLU A 673 33.63 -20.08 6.15
N LYS A 674 32.58 -19.75 6.90
CA LYS A 674 31.78 -20.73 7.63
C LYS A 674 30.40 -20.78 6.99
N LYS A 675 30.05 -21.97 6.50
CA LYS A 675 28.71 -22.36 6.03
C LYS A 675 27.63 -21.78 6.95
N ILE A 676 26.89 -20.78 6.47
CA ILE A 676 25.99 -19.94 7.27
C ILE A 676 24.67 -20.68 7.60
N PHE A 677 24.24 -21.64 6.79
CA PHE A 677 22.98 -22.38 6.98
C PHE A 677 23.11 -23.73 7.73
N LYS A 678 23.95 -23.77 8.76
CA LYS A 678 23.84 -24.75 9.87
C LYS A 678 23.82 -24.08 11.24
N SER A 679 23.21 -22.89 11.33
CA SER A 679 22.98 -22.27 12.63
C SER A 679 21.76 -22.92 13.30
N ASN A 680 22.02 -23.76 14.32
CA ASN A 680 21.05 -24.30 15.27
C ASN A 680 20.45 -23.21 16.20
N GLY A 681 20.27 -21.99 15.67
CA GLY A 681 20.11 -20.75 16.42
C GLY A 681 18.68 -20.41 16.83
N SER A 682 17.67 -20.71 15.99
CA SER A 682 16.26 -20.50 16.37
C SER A 682 15.89 -21.45 17.51
N TYR A 683 15.40 -20.90 18.62
CA TYR A 683 14.85 -21.69 19.73
C TYR A 683 13.73 -22.63 19.24
N ILE A 684 12.91 -22.17 18.29
CA ILE A 684 11.81 -22.94 17.71
C ILE A 684 12.35 -24.15 16.96
N ARG A 685 13.27 -23.93 16.00
CA ARG A 685 13.91 -25.02 15.25
C ARG A 685 14.67 -25.99 16.14
N ARG A 686 15.35 -25.49 17.18
CA ARG A 686 16.05 -26.36 18.14
C ARG A 686 15.08 -27.23 18.93
N VAL A 687 13.97 -26.67 19.41
CA VAL A 687 12.96 -27.43 20.14
C VAL A 687 12.26 -28.43 19.21
N GLU A 688 11.92 -28.05 17.98
CA GLU A 688 11.34 -28.96 16.99
C GLU A 688 12.30 -30.08 16.57
N ALA A 689 13.58 -29.76 16.35
CA ALA A 689 14.60 -30.77 16.08
C ALA A 689 14.76 -31.74 17.25
N ILE A 690 14.75 -31.25 18.51
CA ILE A 690 14.74 -32.12 19.69
C ILE A 690 13.49 -33.00 19.68
N LYS A 691 12.30 -32.44 19.41
CA LYS A 691 11.04 -33.21 19.36
C LYS A 691 11.07 -34.28 18.27
N GLN A 692 11.61 -33.96 17.10
CA GLN A 692 11.74 -34.89 15.98
C GLN A 692 12.74 -36.01 16.31
N LEU A 693 13.87 -35.70 16.94
CA LEU A 693 14.82 -36.71 17.41
C LEU A 693 14.21 -37.69 18.40
N PHE A 694 13.30 -37.25 19.27
CA PHE A 694 12.56 -38.15 20.17
C PHE A 694 11.48 -38.98 19.47
N LYS A 695 10.91 -38.50 18.36
CA LYS A 695 9.99 -39.28 17.53
C LYS A 695 10.71 -40.36 16.73
N GLU A 696 11.90 -40.04 16.22
CA GLU A 696 12.74 -40.97 15.45
C GLU A 696 13.51 -41.95 16.35
N ASN A 697 13.93 -41.50 17.52
CA ASN A 697 14.69 -42.29 18.49
C ASN A 697 13.90 -42.36 19.81
N LYS A 698 13.35 -43.55 20.11
CA LYS A 698 12.55 -43.78 21.33
C LYS A 698 13.34 -43.48 22.63
N THR A 699 14.66 -43.55 22.58
CA THR A 699 15.58 -43.26 23.69
C THR A 699 16.77 -42.46 23.18
N ILE A 700 17.05 -41.28 23.75
CA ILE A 700 18.22 -40.48 23.38
C ILE A 700 18.78 -39.73 24.61
N THR A 701 20.10 -39.61 24.70
CA THR A 701 20.79 -38.93 25.81
C THR A 701 21.02 -37.45 25.51
N ARG A 702 21.19 -36.65 26.57
CA ARG A 702 21.51 -35.22 26.43
C ARG A 702 22.82 -34.96 25.65
N LYS A 703 23.79 -35.87 25.74
CA LYS A 703 25.07 -35.77 25.04
C LYS A 703 24.92 -36.02 23.53
N GLU A 704 24.07 -36.97 23.15
CA GLU A 704 23.75 -37.24 21.74
C GLU A 704 22.94 -36.10 21.13
N ILE A 705 21.94 -35.56 21.84
CA ILE A 705 21.20 -34.37 21.39
C ILE A 705 22.16 -33.19 21.18
N TYR A 706 23.12 -33.01 22.07
CA TYR A 706 24.19 -32.01 21.92
C TYR A 706 25.05 -32.24 20.67
N GLN A 707 25.47 -33.48 20.42
CA GLN A 707 26.31 -33.80 19.26
C GLN A 707 25.54 -33.64 17.93
N ILE A 708 24.25 -33.92 17.92
CA ILE A 708 23.40 -33.85 16.73
C ILE A 708 22.97 -32.40 16.44
N ILE A 709 22.56 -31.66 17.48
CA ILE A 709 22.01 -30.29 17.34
C ILE A 709 23.07 -29.20 17.56
N GLY A 710 24.29 -29.50 18.00
CA GLY A 710 25.38 -28.53 18.07
C GLY A 710 25.11 -27.26 18.91
N ALA A 711 24.15 -27.28 19.85
CA ALA A 711 23.82 -26.16 20.73
C ALA A 711 24.43 -26.35 22.13
N ALA A 712 24.79 -25.27 22.85
CA ALA A 712 25.46 -25.38 24.14
C ALA A 712 24.70 -26.27 25.15
N ASN A 713 25.44 -27.08 25.93
CA ASN A 713 24.87 -28.07 26.85
C ASN A 713 23.87 -27.47 27.85
N ILE A 714 24.11 -26.25 28.33
CA ILE A 714 23.19 -25.50 29.22
C ILE A 714 21.85 -25.21 28.53
N THR A 715 21.87 -24.84 27.25
CA THR A 715 20.68 -24.51 26.46
C THR A 715 19.82 -25.74 26.24
N ILE A 716 20.40 -26.86 25.82
CA ILE A 716 19.71 -28.15 25.66
C ILE A 716 19.13 -28.63 27.00
N GLY A 717 19.84 -28.40 28.11
CA GLY A 717 19.34 -28.72 29.44
C GLY A 717 18.05 -27.97 29.81
N LYS A 718 17.93 -26.69 29.40
CA LYS A 718 16.71 -25.89 29.61
C LYS A 718 15.57 -26.36 28.71
N ASP A 719 15.87 -26.68 27.45
CA ASP A 719 14.88 -27.14 26.48
C ASP A 719 14.31 -28.52 26.88
N LEU A 720 15.16 -29.45 27.33
CA LEU A 720 14.74 -30.76 27.86
C LEU A 720 13.94 -30.67 29.17
N LYS A 721 14.29 -29.73 30.06
CA LYS A 721 13.52 -29.49 31.28
C LYS A 721 12.08 -29.07 30.94
N ARG A 722 11.92 -28.22 29.92
CA ARG A 722 10.62 -27.73 29.46
C ARG A 722 9.81 -28.81 28.74
N LEU A 723 10.42 -29.60 27.86
CA LEU A 723 9.74 -30.75 27.23
C LEU A 723 9.24 -31.77 28.25
N ARG A 724 9.93 -31.88 29.40
CA ARG A 724 9.47 -32.68 30.54
C ARG A 724 8.31 -32.04 31.30
N GLU A 725 8.32 -30.72 31.49
CA GLU A 725 7.21 -29.97 32.10
C GLU A 725 5.95 -29.98 31.19
N GLU A 726 6.14 -29.96 29.87
CA GLU A 726 5.08 -30.08 28.85
C GLU A 726 4.56 -31.52 28.68
N GLY A 727 5.15 -32.50 29.38
CA GLY A 727 4.76 -33.91 29.31
C GLY A 727 5.18 -34.64 28.04
N PHE A 728 6.03 -34.05 27.19
CA PHE A 728 6.46 -34.64 25.92
C PHE A 728 7.55 -35.73 26.10
N ILE A 729 8.38 -35.60 27.14
CA ILE A 729 9.43 -36.58 27.47
C ILE A 729 9.51 -36.88 28.97
N LYS A 730 9.94 -38.09 29.32
CA LYS A 730 10.22 -38.53 30.70
C LYS A 730 11.72 -38.78 30.89
N LYS A 731 12.27 -38.32 32.01
CA LYS A 731 13.65 -38.62 32.41
C LYS A 731 13.69 -40.01 33.06
N VAL A 732 14.58 -40.88 32.60
CA VAL A 732 14.80 -42.22 33.16
C VAL A 732 16.17 -42.27 33.80
N GLU A 733 16.22 -42.74 35.06
CA GLU A 733 17.44 -42.89 35.85
C GLU A 733 17.68 -44.39 36.12
N PRO A 734 18.45 -45.09 35.25
CA PRO A 734 18.69 -46.52 35.36
C PRO A 734 19.59 -46.90 36.55
N THR A 735 20.36 -45.96 37.12
CA THR A 735 21.15 -46.19 38.35
C THR A 735 21.11 -44.95 39.25
N LYS A 736 21.49 -45.09 40.53
CA LYS A 736 21.67 -43.97 41.48
C LYS A 736 22.81 -43.01 41.11
N SER A 737 23.56 -43.28 40.04
CA SER A 737 24.60 -42.38 39.54
C SER A 737 23.99 -41.22 38.75
N PRO A 738 24.21 -39.94 39.16
CA PRO A 738 23.64 -38.77 38.50
C PRO A 738 24.06 -38.60 37.03
N ARG A 739 25.09 -39.34 36.59
CA ARG A 739 25.66 -39.30 35.23
C ARG A 739 25.00 -40.25 34.22
N THR A 740 24.04 -41.08 34.63
CA THR A 740 23.51 -42.17 33.78
C THR A 740 22.07 -41.98 33.33
N HIS A 741 21.56 -40.74 33.27
CA HIS A 741 20.16 -40.49 32.89
C HIS A 741 19.97 -40.33 31.37
N TYR A 742 18.86 -40.86 30.85
CA TYR A 742 18.41 -40.65 29.47
C TYR A 742 16.94 -40.19 29.46
N PHE A 743 16.44 -39.81 28.29
CA PHE A 743 15.07 -39.33 28.11
C PHE A 743 14.32 -40.25 27.16
N ILE A 744 13.03 -40.46 27.43
CA ILE A 744 12.12 -41.24 26.59
C ILE A 744 10.92 -40.38 26.20
N LEU A 745 10.38 -40.62 25.01
CA LEU A 745 9.09 -40.04 24.60
C LEU A 745 7.98 -40.53 25.54
N VAL A 746 7.06 -39.66 25.93
CA VAL A 746 5.83 -40.06 26.63
C VAL A 746 4.79 -40.40 25.54
N GLU A 747 4.28 -41.63 25.55
CA GLU A 747 3.20 -42.07 24.64
C GLU A 747 1.86 -41.42 24.97
#